data_AF-A0A957WEQ5-F1
#
_entry.id   AF-A0A957WEQ5-F1
#
_cell.length_a   1.000
_cell.length_b   1.000
_cell.length_c   1.000
_cell.angle_alpha   90.00
_cell.angle_beta   90.00
_cell.angle_gamma   90.00
#
_symmetry.space_group_name_H-M   'P 1'
#
loop_
_entity.id
_entity.type
_entity.pdbx_description
1 polymer ?
#
loop_
_entity_poly.entity_id
_entity_poly.type
_entity_poly.pdbx_seq_one_letter_code
_entity_poly.pdbx_strand_id
1 'polypeptide(L)'
;TSNGDPNQRPNVVNNSWGGGSGDQWYQAAVQSWRAADIFPAFAAGNSGPNAGTINSPGDYADSFASGATDSGDSIASFSSRGPSSLTSETKPDISAPGYNIYSAWNNGSYATISGTSMASPHTAGCVALVKVANPGLTVSQIEDVLTSTSVDLGSTGPDDDFGYGRLDCYAAVDAVRSDGWLTASPVNGQVTSGGAATIELTFDTNSLADGDYSASLTITSNDPDESPLTIPVSLVVGDSNTTPTPTSTPTATPTPTSTPTPPAPPQVTTVNVDGNSLEIIGSNFINPVRASLGTYPLSNVTFVNSGKFQAIAPSNLPSGTYTLIVTNPDGQTASYPAAFTVGSSALDLQVIAPQRGRDDVPSLLYAFGLNFSEDARVKLGSSSLTTQYVNQNFLWAIVPAGQTPGLYNVSVTDNGVTDTLANAYTVFSATDDDLLSHSSLLWTDPGSLRAGRQIDVGLVVYHQGGVQTLTDVAVRFQVETPTGQTLTLGTGTADLPPNRYDTTTSISWVPTATGNYLLRAIIDPNNNVVENDETNNVIERTISVLPAAADTTPPQITSFTATLPPDSPIATLSVTATDVGAGVNAVLFIEYEFSPSARQWIAVRQSEWLDYQTAAYNWEVSSTPGMKYFQVWAADVAGNIARAPGQAVLNYVTPTDSLLAGQIRLYRYRLAAGEQITVHTTPTSGDPDIYLWDTNSAYPAASSYNAGATVDEINYTAAQDVTVQIVIHGYTDTEFAQSIEVAAAGAASATRSEPRDVVITSKTPLDDAIVPAANSPSDKQGLPDAPVTANTSAVYLPVTIK
;
A
#
# COMPACT_ATOMS: atom_id res chain seq x y z
N THR A 1 -3.11 6.50 -13.05
CA THR A 1 -2.03 6.15 -12.11
C THR A 1 -0.82 5.70 -12.91
N SER A 2 0.38 6.23 -12.65
CA SER A 2 1.58 6.00 -13.50
C SER A 2 2.88 5.88 -12.70
N ASN A 3 2.87 5.16 -11.57
CA ASN A 3 3.99 5.16 -10.61
C ASN A 3 4.30 3.77 -9.99
N GLY A 4 4.29 2.69 -10.77
CA GLY A 4 4.74 1.37 -10.29
C GLY A 4 6.15 1.06 -10.78
N ASP A 5 7.09 0.76 -9.88
CA ASP A 5 8.42 0.22 -10.25
C ASP A 5 8.27 -1.24 -10.72
N PRO A 6 8.48 -1.55 -12.01
CA PRO A 6 8.36 -2.91 -12.52
C PRO A 6 9.39 -3.89 -11.92
N ASN A 7 10.45 -3.40 -11.27
CA ASN A 7 11.43 -4.23 -10.57
C ASN A 7 10.96 -4.73 -9.21
N GLN A 8 9.95 -4.08 -8.60
CA GLN A 8 9.34 -4.51 -7.34
C GLN A 8 8.06 -5.34 -7.54
N ARG A 9 7.79 -5.77 -8.78
CA ARG A 9 6.61 -6.60 -9.06
C ARG A 9 6.69 -7.92 -8.28
N PRO A 10 5.57 -8.39 -7.71
CA PRO A 10 5.53 -9.69 -7.07
C PRO A 10 5.76 -10.80 -8.11
N ASN A 11 6.35 -11.94 -7.71
CA ASN A 11 6.44 -13.11 -8.60
C ASN A 11 5.19 -13.98 -8.58
N VAL A 12 4.35 -13.84 -7.56
CA VAL A 12 3.09 -14.55 -7.37
C VAL A 12 2.09 -13.64 -6.67
N VAL A 13 0.83 -13.67 -7.10
CA VAL A 13 -0.29 -12.96 -6.44
C VAL A 13 -1.32 -14.00 -6.05
N ASN A 14 -1.62 -14.09 -4.74
CA ASN A 14 -2.62 -14.99 -4.19
C ASN A 14 -3.97 -14.30 -4.05
N ASN A 15 -5.02 -14.93 -4.57
CA ASN A 15 -6.38 -14.42 -4.57
C ASN A 15 -7.32 -15.45 -3.94
N SER A 16 -7.44 -15.38 -2.62
CA SER A 16 -8.35 -16.22 -1.83
C SER A 16 -9.80 -15.74 -1.87
N TRP A 17 -10.24 -15.26 -3.03
CA TRP A 17 -11.55 -14.69 -3.31
C TRP A 17 -11.97 -15.06 -4.74
N GLY A 18 -13.26 -14.94 -5.03
CA GLY A 18 -13.84 -15.21 -6.34
C GLY A 18 -15.34 -14.97 -6.30
N GLY A 19 -15.97 -14.88 -7.45
CA GLY A 19 -17.39 -14.61 -7.56
C GLY A 19 -17.92 -14.98 -8.94
N GLY A 20 -19.14 -15.50 -8.96
CA GLY A 20 -19.75 -16.03 -10.19
C GLY A 20 -19.02 -17.27 -10.71
N SER A 21 -19.37 -17.70 -11.92
CA SER A 21 -18.71 -18.77 -12.67
C SER A 21 -18.96 -18.49 -14.15
N GLY A 22 -17.91 -18.55 -14.95
CA GLY A 22 -17.94 -18.17 -16.36
C GLY A 22 -17.79 -16.68 -16.65
N ASP A 23 -17.35 -15.87 -15.67
CA ASP A 23 -17.32 -14.42 -15.77
C ASP A 23 -15.90 -13.87 -15.99
N GLN A 24 -15.60 -13.31 -17.17
CA GLN A 24 -14.25 -12.87 -17.58
C GLN A 24 -13.81 -11.47 -17.09
N TRP A 25 -14.49 -10.90 -16.09
CA TRP A 25 -14.30 -9.51 -15.64
C TRP A 25 -12.87 -9.18 -15.15
N TYR A 26 -12.13 -10.18 -14.66
CA TYR A 26 -10.76 -10.01 -14.18
C TYR A 26 -9.70 -10.55 -15.16
N GLN A 27 -10.12 -11.09 -16.31
CA GLN A 27 -9.22 -11.84 -17.19
C GLN A 27 -8.09 -10.97 -17.73
N ALA A 28 -8.37 -9.70 -18.07
CA ALA A 28 -7.34 -8.77 -18.54
C ALA A 28 -6.27 -8.50 -17.48
N ALA A 29 -6.64 -8.46 -16.19
CA ALA A 29 -5.69 -8.30 -15.10
C ALA A 29 -4.81 -9.55 -14.95
N VAL A 30 -5.42 -10.74 -14.96
CA VAL A 30 -4.70 -12.03 -14.93
C VAL A 30 -3.74 -12.18 -16.11
N GLN A 31 -4.18 -11.82 -17.33
CA GLN A 31 -3.33 -11.85 -18.52
C GLN A 31 -2.18 -10.84 -18.45
N SER A 32 -2.42 -9.66 -17.87
CA SER A 32 -1.36 -8.68 -17.63
C SER A 32 -0.34 -9.19 -16.62
N TRP A 33 -0.78 -9.92 -15.59
CA TRP A 33 0.11 -10.58 -14.64
C TRP A 33 0.96 -11.65 -15.30
N ARG A 34 0.35 -12.55 -16.10
CA ARG A 34 1.11 -13.57 -16.84
C ARG A 34 2.11 -12.94 -17.81
N ALA A 35 1.73 -11.88 -18.52
CA ALA A 35 2.62 -11.16 -19.43
C ALA A 35 3.83 -10.52 -18.71
N ALA A 36 3.70 -10.24 -17.41
CA ALA A 36 4.77 -9.74 -16.55
C ALA A 36 5.51 -10.85 -15.77
N ASP A 37 5.24 -12.13 -16.08
CA ASP A 37 5.75 -13.31 -15.39
C ASP A 37 5.37 -13.37 -13.89
N ILE A 38 4.15 -12.92 -13.57
CA ILE A 38 3.56 -12.96 -12.22
C ILE A 38 2.54 -14.11 -12.18
N PHE A 39 2.75 -15.07 -11.29
CA PHE A 39 1.91 -16.28 -11.17
C PHE A 39 0.53 -15.95 -10.55
N PRO A 40 -0.59 -16.23 -11.23
CA PRO A 40 -1.93 -15.91 -10.75
C PRO A 40 -2.56 -17.06 -9.96
N ALA A 41 -2.33 -17.11 -8.64
CA ALA A 41 -2.93 -18.13 -7.77
C ALA A 41 -4.34 -17.73 -7.31
N PHE A 42 -5.32 -18.63 -7.48
CA PHE A 42 -6.72 -18.39 -7.12
C PHE A 42 -7.34 -19.54 -6.31
N ALA A 43 -8.31 -19.20 -5.47
CA ALA A 43 -9.21 -20.19 -4.87
C ALA A 43 -10.22 -20.70 -5.91
N ALA A 44 -10.49 -22.01 -5.92
CA ALA A 44 -11.46 -22.60 -6.83
C ALA A 44 -12.93 -22.22 -6.53
N GLY A 45 -13.23 -21.84 -5.28
CA GLY A 45 -14.59 -21.55 -4.81
C GLY A 45 -15.09 -22.58 -3.80
N ASN A 46 -16.17 -22.23 -3.09
CA ASN A 46 -16.75 -23.04 -2.01
C ASN A 46 -18.19 -23.48 -2.31
N SER A 47 -18.51 -23.68 -3.59
CA SER A 47 -19.87 -23.96 -4.10
C SER A 47 -20.08 -25.43 -4.51
N GLY A 48 -19.15 -26.32 -4.13
CA GLY A 48 -19.28 -27.75 -4.34
C GLY A 48 -20.45 -28.38 -3.56
N PRO A 49 -20.74 -29.68 -3.77
CA PRO A 49 -19.93 -30.65 -4.53
C PRO A 49 -20.36 -30.82 -5.99
N ASN A 50 -21.31 -30.01 -6.49
CA ASN A 50 -21.80 -30.16 -7.86
C ASN A 50 -20.72 -29.76 -8.89
N ALA A 51 -20.73 -30.41 -10.05
CA ALA A 51 -19.89 -30.05 -11.20
C ALA A 51 -20.22 -28.65 -11.74
N GLY A 52 -19.23 -28.00 -12.37
CA GLY A 52 -19.38 -26.69 -12.99
C GLY A 52 -19.54 -25.54 -11.99
N THR A 53 -18.87 -25.64 -10.84
CA THR A 53 -18.99 -24.70 -9.72
C THR A 53 -17.70 -23.93 -9.43
N ILE A 54 -16.64 -24.09 -10.25
CA ILE A 54 -15.42 -23.27 -10.14
C ILE A 54 -15.80 -21.80 -10.34
N ASN A 55 -15.36 -20.95 -9.42
CA ASN A 55 -15.64 -19.53 -9.47
C ASN A 55 -14.64 -18.78 -10.35
N SER A 56 -15.09 -17.70 -11.00
CA SER A 56 -14.17 -16.74 -11.59
C SER A 56 -13.50 -15.87 -10.52
N PRO A 57 -12.22 -15.50 -10.67
CA PRO A 57 -11.32 -15.74 -11.81
C PRO A 57 -10.63 -17.11 -11.88
N GLY A 58 -10.84 -18.01 -10.90
CA GLY A 58 -10.16 -19.30 -10.84
C GLY A 58 -10.50 -20.25 -11.99
N ASP A 59 -11.63 -20.06 -12.65
CA ASP A 59 -12.07 -20.84 -13.80
C ASP A 59 -11.46 -20.42 -15.15
N TYR A 60 -10.59 -19.40 -15.19
CA TYR A 60 -9.88 -19.00 -16.41
C TYR A 60 -8.76 -19.98 -16.75
N ALA A 61 -8.49 -20.20 -18.04
CA ALA A 61 -7.28 -20.89 -18.50
C ALA A 61 -6.00 -20.20 -17.98
N ASP A 62 -6.01 -18.87 -17.93
CA ASP A 62 -4.89 -18.05 -17.50
C ASP A 62 -4.68 -18.03 -15.96
N SER A 63 -5.62 -18.57 -15.17
CA SER A 63 -5.52 -18.59 -13.70
C SER A 63 -5.10 -19.97 -13.20
N PHE A 64 -4.45 -20.05 -12.03
CA PHE A 64 -4.12 -21.31 -11.39
C PHE A 64 -4.96 -21.50 -10.11
N ALA A 65 -6.06 -22.26 -10.23
CA ALA A 65 -7.04 -22.50 -9.19
C ALA A 65 -6.68 -23.67 -8.29
N SER A 66 -6.89 -23.49 -6.98
CA SER A 66 -6.68 -24.50 -5.95
C SER A 66 -7.99 -24.99 -5.34
N GLY A 67 -8.26 -26.29 -5.45
CA GLY A 67 -9.28 -27.03 -4.69
C GLY A 67 -8.82 -27.31 -3.26
N ALA A 68 -9.76 -27.66 -2.37
CA ALA A 68 -9.48 -27.87 -0.94
C ALA A 68 -9.58 -29.35 -0.54
N THR A 69 -8.49 -29.92 -0.03
CA THR A 69 -8.50 -31.23 0.63
C THR A 69 -8.54 -31.12 2.15
N ASP A 70 -8.97 -32.19 2.81
CA ASP A 70 -8.79 -32.38 4.25
C ASP A 70 -7.49 -33.13 4.60
N SER A 71 -7.26 -33.35 5.89
CA SER A 71 -6.05 -34.03 6.39
C SER A 71 -5.96 -35.51 6.01
N GLY A 72 -7.02 -36.10 5.45
CA GLY A 72 -7.05 -37.46 4.93
C GLY A 72 -6.97 -37.52 3.41
N ASP A 73 -6.55 -36.43 2.75
CA ASP A 73 -6.49 -36.28 1.30
C ASP A 73 -7.85 -36.47 0.59
N SER A 74 -8.95 -36.31 1.32
CA SER A 74 -10.29 -36.29 0.73
C SER A 74 -10.64 -34.88 0.29
N ILE A 75 -11.26 -34.75 -0.89
CA ILE A 75 -11.75 -33.45 -1.37
C ILE A 75 -12.85 -32.93 -0.43
N ALA A 76 -12.72 -31.69 0.04
CA ALA A 76 -13.71 -31.07 0.90
C ALA A 76 -15.05 -30.93 0.16
N SER A 77 -16.16 -31.22 0.84
CA SER A 77 -17.48 -31.24 0.19
C SER A 77 -17.88 -29.89 -0.41
N PHE A 78 -17.43 -28.79 0.19
CA PHE A 78 -17.67 -27.45 -0.33
C PHE A 78 -16.74 -27.08 -1.49
N SER A 79 -15.63 -27.79 -1.70
CA SER A 79 -14.66 -27.41 -2.74
C SER A 79 -15.36 -27.44 -4.10
N SER A 80 -15.37 -26.31 -4.78
CA SER A 80 -15.92 -26.19 -6.12
C SER A 80 -15.23 -27.14 -7.10
N ARG A 81 -15.99 -27.59 -8.11
CA ARG A 81 -15.60 -28.63 -9.08
C ARG A 81 -15.69 -28.12 -10.49
N GLY A 82 -14.80 -28.58 -11.35
CA GLY A 82 -14.91 -28.40 -12.78
C GLY A 82 -16.14 -29.10 -13.38
N PRO A 83 -16.34 -28.98 -14.70
CA PRO A 83 -15.48 -28.25 -15.64
C PRO A 83 -15.70 -26.74 -15.55
N SER A 84 -14.72 -25.95 -16.00
CA SER A 84 -14.95 -24.54 -16.29
C SER A 84 -15.78 -24.39 -17.56
N SER A 85 -16.64 -23.37 -17.63
CA SER A 85 -17.32 -23.01 -18.88
C SER A 85 -16.46 -22.15 -19.82
N LEU A 86 -15.30 -21.67 -19.38
CA LEU A 86 -14.42 -20.75 -20.11
C LEU A 86 -13.19 -21.43 -20.73
N THR A 87 -12.85 -22.63 -20.26
CA THR A 87 -11.71 -23.38 -20.77
C THR A 87 -12.05 -24.87 -20.84
N SER A 88 -11.43 -25.56 -21.78
CA SER A 88 -11.45 -27.03 -21.85
C SER A 88 -10.40 -27.67 -20.94
N GLU A 89 -9.56 -26.88 -20.29
CA GLU A 89 -8.60 -27.36 -19.30
C GLU A 89 -9.30 -27.77 -18.01
N THR A 90 -8.76 -28.79 -17.35
CA THR A 90 -9.26 -29.28 -16.07
C THR A 90 -9.16 -28.19 -15.01
N LYS A 91 -10.25 -28.00 -14.24
CA LYS A 91 -10.28 -27.11 -13.07
C LYS A 91 -10.88 -27.85 -11.86
N PRO A 92 -10.38 -27.66 -10.63
CA PRO A 92 -9.23 -26.80 -10.29
C PRO A 92 -7.93 -27.32 -10.93
N ASP A 93 -6.88 -26.51 -11.02
CA ASP A 93 -5.61 -26.99 -11.59
C ASP A 93 -4.93 -27.96 -10.64
N ILE A 94 -5.02 -27.70 -9.34
CA ILE A 94 -4.49 -28.58 -8.29
C ILE A 94 -5.39 -28.50 -7.06
N SER A 95 -5.17 -29.38 -6.09
CA SER A 95 -5.75 -29.26 -4.76
C SER A 95 -4.68 -29.13 -3.69
N ALA A 96 -5.02 -28.47 -2.58
CA ALA A 96 -4.13 -28.31 -1.43
C ALA A 96 -4.94 -28.34 -0.12
N PRO A 97 -4.29 -28.51 1.05
CA PRO A 97 -4.99 -28.49 2.33
C PRO A 97 -5.81 -27.20 2.52
N GLY A 98 -7.13 -27.36 2.66
CA GLY A 98 -8.07 -26.25 2.79
C GLY A 98 -9.18 -26.48 3.83
N TYR A 99 -9.15 -27.59 4.57
CA TYR A 99 -10.11 -27.90 5.62
C TYR A 99 -9.43 -27.91 7.00
N ASN A 100 -9.96 -27.13 7.96
CA ASN A 100 -9.44 -26.96 9.31
C ASN A 100 -7.97 -26.48 9.35
N ILE A 101 -7.68 -25.43 8.59
CA ILE A 101 -6.34 -24.85 8.53
C ILE A 101 -6.17 -23.82 9.65
N TYR A 102 -5.17 -24.04 10.50
CA TYR A 102 -4.76 -23.12 11.56
C TYR A 102 -3.77 -22.08 11.03
N SER A 103 -4.08 -20.80 11.16
CA SER A 103 -3.24 -19.70 10.68
C SER A 103 -3.41 -18.42 11.50
N ALA A 104 -2.57 -17.42 11.24
CA ALA A 104 -2.61 -16.10 11.88
C ALA A 104 -3.92 -15.36 11.62
N TRP A 105 -4.30 -14.47 12.54
CA TRP A 105 -5.55 -13.71 12.50
C TRP A 105 -5.31 -12.22 12.73
N ASN A 106 -6.20 -11.37 12.23
CA ASN A 106 -6.04 -9.91 12.16
C ASN A 106 -6.07 -9.15 13.51
N ASN A 107 -6.18 -9.88 14.62
CA ASN A 107 -6.14 -9.35 15.99
C ASN A 107 -4.88 -9.81 16.76
N GLY A 108 -3.85 -10.26 16.05
CA GLY A 108 -2.62 -10.78 16.66
C GLY A 108 -2.72 -12.18 17.26
N SER A 109 -3.82 -12.90 17.00
CA SER A 109 -4.02 -14.29 17.45
C SER A 109 -3.97 -15.29 16.28
N TYR A 110 -4.47 -16.52 16.51
CA TYR A 110 -4.58 -17.56 15.50
C TYR A 110 -5.99 -18.14 15.47
N ALA A 111 -6.45 -18.54 14.29
CA ALA A 111 -7.75 -19.17 14.09
C ALA A 111 -7.66 -20.38 13.17
N THR A 112 -8.61 -21.30 13.31
CA THR A 112 -8.79 -22.45 12.42
C THR A 112 -10.03 -22.25 11.57
N ILE A 113 -9.86 -22.17 10.25
CA ILE A 113 -10.96 -22.02 9.30
C ILE A 113 -10.79 -22.94 8.09
N SER A 114 -11.85 -23.06 7.29
CA SER A 114 -11.92 -23.95 6.12
C SER A 114 -12.41 -23.18 4.90
N GLY A 115 -11.81 -23.47 3.74
CA GLY A 115 -12.17 -22.90 2.45
C GLY A 115 -11.09 -23.19 1.40
N THR A 116 -11.46 -23.12 0.12
CA THR A 116 -10.45 -23.04 -0.96
C THR A 116 -9.60 -21.77 -0.84
N SER A 117 -10.12 -20.75 -0.13
CA SER A 117 -9.37 -19.59 0.37
C SER A 117 -8.14 -19.96 1.22
N MET A 118 -8.12 -21.13 1.87
CA MET A 118 -6.99 -21.64 2.66
C MET A 118 -6.08 -22.56 1.82
N ALA A 119 -6.60 -23.18 0.76
CA ALA A 119 -5.83 -24.01 -0.16
C ALA A 119 -4.96 -23.15 -1.11
N SER A 120 -5.53 -22.10 -1.71
CA SER A 120 -4.82 -21.17 -2.61
C SER A 120 -3.49 -20.63 -2.04
N PRO A 121 -3.39 -20.16 -0.78
CA PRO A 121 -2.13 -19.67 -0.24
C PRO A 121 -1.07 -20.76 -0.02
N HIS A 122 -1.44 -22.04 0.11
CA HIS A 122 -0.46 -23.14 0.10
C HIS A 122 0.22 -23.25 -1.27
N THR A 123 -0.57 -23.18 -2.35
CA THR A 123 -0.05 -23.16 -3.72
C THR A 123 0.84 -21.95 -3.97
N ALA A 124 0.39 -20.75 -3.58
CA ALA A 124 1.19 -19.53 -3.72
C ALA A 124 2.52 -19.59 -2.94
N GLY A 125 2.49 -20.14 -1.71
CA GLY A 125 3.69 -20.37 -0.93
C GLY A 125 4.66 -21.33 -1.62
N CYS A 126 4.15 -22.38 -2.26
CA CYS A 126 4.99 -23.31 -3.01
C CYS A 126 5.62 -22.70 -4.25
N VAL A 127 4.87 -21.91 -5.02
CA VAL A 127 5.39 -21.13 -6.15
C VAL A 127 6.56 -20.25 -5.72
N ALA A 128 6.46 -19.60 -4.56
CA ALA A 128 7.55 -18.79 -4.03
C ALA A 128 8.82 -19.62 -3.75
N LEU A 129 8.68 -20.84 -3.19
CA LEU A 129 9.80 -21.74 -2.97
C LEU A 129 10.44 -22.24 -4.28
N VAL A 130 9.62 -22.59 -5.28
CA VAL A 130 10.07 -22.95 -6.63
C VAL A 130 10.83 -21.80 -7.28
N LYS A 131 10.33 -20.57 -7.18
CA LYS A 131 11.00 -19.36 -7.67
C LYS A 131 12.30 -19.06 -6.94
N VAL A 132 12.41 -19.33 -5.64
CA VAL A 132 13.69 -19.21 -4.91
C VAL A 132 14.70 -20.26 -5.40
N ALA A 133 14.26 -21.49 -5.63
CA ALA A 133 15.11 -22.57 -6.13
C ALA A 133 15.59 -22.31 -7.57
N ASN A 134 14.73 -21.74 -8.42
CA ASN A 134 15.07 -21.36 -9.79
C ASN A 134 14.34 -20.06 -10.20
N PRO A 135 14.97 -18.88 -10.00
CA PRO A 135 14.35 -17.58 -10.28
C PRO A 135 14.01 -17.34 -11.76
N GLY A 136 14.64 -18.12 -12.66
CA GLY A 136 14.50 -17.96 -14.11
C GLY A 136 13.30 -18.66 -14.74
N LEU A 137 12.55 -19.46 -13.98
CA LEU A 137 11.36 -20.16 -14.50
C LEU A 137 10.26 -19.17 -14.88
N THR A 138 9.60 -19.36 -16.02
CA THR A 138 8.40 -18.59 -16.38
C THR A 138 7.16 -19.11 -15.64
N VAL A 139 6.05 -18.38 -15.69
CA VAL A 139 4.78 -18.85 -15.09
C VAL A 139 4.38 -20.22 -15.64
N SER A 140 4.43 -20.42 -16.96
CA SER A 140 4.09 -21.70 -17.60
C SER A 140 4.96 -22.87 -17.12
N GLN A 141 6.27 -22.64 -16.96
CA GLN A 141 7.17 -23.69 -16.47
C GLN A 141 6.88 -24.07 -15.02
N ILE A 142 6.44 -23.11 -14.20
CA ILE A 142 6.04 -23.39 -12.82
C ILE A 142 4.75 -24.22 -12.80
N GLU A 143 3.78 -23.92 -13.65
CA GLU A 143 2.56 -24.72 -13.77
C GLU A 143 2.85 -26.16 -14.17
N ASP A 144 3.75 -26.37 -15.14
CA ASP A 144 4.20 -27.71 -15.55
C ASP A 144 4.85 -28.46 -14.38
N VAL A 145 5.70 -27.79 -13.60
CA VAL A 145 6.35 -28.38 -12.43
C VAL A 145 5.32 -28.75 -11.35
N LEU A 146 4.42 -27.83 -10.99
CA LEU A 146 3.42 -28.06 -9.96
C LEU A 146 2.46 -29.20 -10.34
N THR A 147 2.01 -29.23 -11.60
CA THR A 147 1.07 -30.26 -12.08
C THR A 147 1.75 -31.63 -12.23
N SER A 148 2.97 -31.69 -12.79
CA SER A 148 3.70 -32.95 -13.00
C SER A 148 4.23 -33.60 -11.72
N THR A 149 4.44 -32.83 -10.66
CA THR A 149 4.93 -33.33 -9.37
C THR A 149 3.83 -33.56 -8.33
N SER A 150 2.59 -33.19 -8.66
CA SER A 150 1.45 -33.39 -7.77
C SER A 150 1.16 -34.88 -7.52
N VAL A 151 0.60 -35.17 -6.34
CA VAL A 151 0.15 -36.51 -6.00
C VAL A 151 -1.24 -36.71 -6.58
N ASP A 152 -1.34 -37.53 -7.64
CA ASP A 152 -2.61 -37.89 -8.27
C ASP A 152 -3.58 -38.54 -7.27
N LEU A 153 -4.79 -37.98 -7.16
CA LEU A 153 -5.85 -38.39 -6.25
C LEU A 153 -7.17 -38.36 -7.01
N GLY A 154 -8.07 -39.31 -6.71
CA GLY A 154 -9.34 -39.42 -7.43
C GLY A 154 -9.24 -40.38 -8.61
N SER A 155 -9.66 -39.91 -9.79
CA SER A 155 -9.51 -40.69 -11.02
C SER A 155 -8.08 -40.56 -11.53
N THR A 156 -7.55 -41.59 -12.20
CA THR A 156 -6.17 -41.49 -12.73
C THR A 156 -6.05 -40.38 -13.76
N GLY A 157 -5.10 -39.47 -13.55
CA GLY A 157 -4.89 -38.28 -14.36
C GLY A 157 -5.84 -37.13 -14.02
N PRO A 158 -5.78 -36.00 -14.75
CA PRO A 158 -6.50 -34.79 -14.36
C PRO A 158 -8.01 -35.00 -14.30
N ASP A 159 -8.63 -34.60 -13.19
CA ASP A 159 -10.08 -34.66 -12.99
C ASP A 159 -10.69 -33.38 -12.39
N ASP A 160 -12.00 -33.20 -12.56
CA ASP A 160 -12.72 -31.99 -12.16
C ASP A 160 -12.89 -31.85 -10.63
N ASP A 161 -12.41 -32.83 -9.84
CA ASP A 161 -12.46 -32.81 -8.38
C ASP A 161 -11.15 -32.34 -7.77
N PHE A 162 -10.04 -32.99 -8.13
CA PHE A 162 -8.72 -32.76 -7.56
C PHE A 162 -7.81 -31.92 -8.45
N GLY A 163 -8.17 -31.74 -9.72
CA GLY A 163 -7.27 -31.20 -10.73
C GLY A 163 -6.23 -32.23 -11.14
N TYR A 164 -4.97 -31.82 -11.24
CA TYR A 164 -3.85 -32.74 -11.48
C TYR A 164 -3.49 -33.58 -10.24
N GLY A 165 -4.01 -33.22 -9.05
CA GLY A 165 -3.77 -33.94 -7.81
C GLY A 165 -3.57 -33.00 -6.62
N ARG A 166 -3.10 -33.54 -5.50
CA ARG A 166 -2.70 -32.70 -4.36
C ARG A 166 -1.27 -32.18 -4.54
N LEU A 167 -1.08 -30.89 -4.30
CA LEU A 167 0.21 -30.22 -4.27
C LEU A 167 1.25 -30.98 -3.41
N ASP A 168 2.41 -31.28 -4.02
CA ASP A 168 3.61 -31.75 -3.34
C ASP A 168 4.74 -30.72 -3.53
N CYS A 169 4.92 -29.88 -2.52
CA CYS A 169 5.87 -28.79 -2.66
C CYS A 169 7.34 -29.24 -2.61
N TYR A 170 7.62 -30.37 -1.94
CA TYR A 170 8.97 -30.89 -1.89
C TYR A 170 9.41 -31.38 -3.27
N ALA A 171 8.57 -32.21 -3.91
CA ALA A 171 8.84 -32.72 -5.24
C ALA A 171 8.94 -31.60 -6.29
N ALA A 172 8.07 -30.59 -6.21
CA ALA A 172 8.11 -29.42 -7.09
C ALA A 172 9.43 -28.65 -6.99
N VAL A 173 9.94 -28.42 -5.77
CA VAL A 173 11.22 -27.73 -5.55
C VAL A 173 12.40 -28.60 -5.99
N ASP A 174 12.37 -29.90 -5.69
CA ASP A 174 13.43 -30.83 -6.07
C ASP A 174 13.60 -30.92 -7.59
N ALA A 175 12.49 -30.99 -8.33
CA ALA A 175 12.46 -31.08 -9.79
C ALA A 175 13.06 -29.87 -10.53
N VAL A 176 13.17 -28.71 -9.87
CA VAL A 176 13.69 -27.47 -10.48
C VAL A 176 15.07 -27.08 -9.97
N ARG A 177 15.61 -27.81 -8.99
CA ARG A 177 17.02 -27.69 -8.62
C ARG A 177 17.81 -28.28 -9.78
N SER A 178 18.71 -27.50 -10.37
CA SER A 178 19.61 -27.95 -11.44
C SER A 178 20.13 -29.37 -11.14
N ASP A 179 19.87 -30.33 -12.03
CA ASP A 179 20.05 -31.80 -11.85
C ASP A 179 21.50 -32.29 -11.59
N GLY A 180 22.41 -31.42 -11.15
CA GLY A 180 23.73 -31.78 -10.63
C GLY A 180 24.72 -32.33 -11.67
N TRP A 181 24.28 -32.68 -12.88
CA TRP A 181 25.13 -33.27 -13.91
C TRP A 181 26.13 -32.30 -14.53
N LEU A 182 25.88 -30.99 -14.42
CA LEU A 182 26.82 -29.94 -14.79
C LEU A 182 26.84 -28.91 -13.67
N THR A 183 27.99 -28.76 -13.02
CA THR A 183 28.21 -27.74 -11.99
C THR A 183 29.40 -26.88 -12.37
N ALA A 184 29.37 -25.61 -11.94
CA ALA A 184 30.44 -24.65 -12.17
C ALA A 184 30.97 -24.18 -10.81
N SER A 185 32.27 -23.99 -10.69
CA SER A 185 32.87 -23.40 -9.50
C SER A 185 34.00 -22.44 -9.87
N PRO A 186 34.01 -21.21 -9.35
CA PRO A 186 32.96 -20.62 -8.53
C PRO A 186 31.75 -20.19 -9.40
N VAL A 187 30.51 -20.30 -8.87
CA VAL A 187 29.27 -19.86 -9.56
C VAL A 187 29.07 -18.33 -9.57
N ASN A 188 29.91 -17.63 -8.79
CA ASN A 188 30.02 -16.19 -8.77
C ASN A 188 31.48 -15.81 -8.48
N GLY A 189 31.89 -14.64 -8.95
CA GLY A 189 33.24 -14.15 -8.73
C GLY A 189 33.36 -12.69 -9.13
N GLN A 190 34.51 -12.10 -8.80
CA GLN A 190 34.86 -10.73 -9.18
C GLN A 190 36.17 -10.73 -9.96
N VAL A 191 36.19 -10.03 -11.08
CA VAL A 191 37.40 -9.74 -11.86
C VAL A 191 37.57 -8.23 -11.99
N THR A 192 38.80 -7.75 -11.82
CA THR A 192 39.15 -6.35 -12.08
C THR A 192 39.31 -6.11 -13.58
N SER A 193 39.24 -4.85 -14.03
CA SER A 193 39.48 -4.48 -15.44
C SER A 193 40.80 -5.07 -15.97
N GLY A 194 40.73 -5.79 -17.09
CA GLY A 194 41.88 -6.50 -17.70
C GLY A 194 42.34 -7.78 -16.96
N GLY A 195 41.65 -8.18 -15.89
CA GLY A 195 41.90 -9.43 -15.17
C GLY A 195 41.23 -10.64 -15.82
N ALA A 196 41.58 -11.84 -15.36
CA ALA A 196 40.96 -13.09 -15.76
C ALA A 196 40.64 -13.94 -14.52
N ALA A 197 39.53 -14.68 -14.57
CA ALA A 197 39.17 -15.69 -13.58
C ALA A 197 38.92 -17.03 -14.28
N THR A 198 39.24 -18.12 -13.59
CA THR A 198 38.98 -19.48 -14.06
C THR A 198 37.67 -20.00 -13.47
N ILE A 199 36.81 -20.54 -14.32
CA ILE A 199 35.59 -21.27 -13.92
C ILE A 199 35.85 -22.75 -14.21
N GLU A 200 35.81 -23.59 -13.18
CA GLU A 200 35.87 -25.04 -13.33
C GLU A 200 34.48 -25.60 -13.60
N LEU A 201 34.33 -26.38 -14.68
CA LEU A 201 33.10 -27.11 -14.99
C LEU A 201 33.28 -28.58 -14.61
N THR A 202 32.35 -29.11 -13.82
CA THR A 202 32.30 -30.53 -13.42
C THR A 202 31.09 -31.19 -14.05
N PHE A 203 31.33 -32.31 -14.73
CA PHE A 203 30.29 -33.15 -15.33
C PHE A 203 30.08 -34.41 -14.49
N ASP A 204 28.87 -34.62 -13.96
CA ASP A 204 28.49 -35.82 -13.21
C ASP A 204 27.53 -36.69 -14.04
N THR A 205 28.04 -37.82 -14.54
CA THR A 205 27.27 -38.75 -15.38
C THR A 205 26.71 -39.94 -14.61
N ASN A 206 26.88 -40.01 -13.28
CA ASN A 206 26.59 -41.23 -12.52
C ASN A 206 25.10 -41.58 -12.41
N SER A 207 24.23 -40.60 -12.69
CA SER A 207 22.76 -40.74 -12.63
C SER A 207 22.07 -40.39 -13.94
N LEU A 208 22.83 -40.16 -15.02
CA LEU A 208 22.28 -39.81 -16.33
C LEU A 208 21.99 -41.07 -17.15
N ALA A 209 20.85 -41.09 -17.84
CA ALA A 209 20.50 -42.11 -18.81
C ALA A 209 21.25 -41.89 -20.13
N ASP A 210 21.22 -42.88 -21.03
CA ASP A 210 21.78 -42.72 -22.38
C ASP A 210 20.99 -41.65 -23.16
N GLY A 211 21.71 -40.69 -23.74
CA GLY A 211 21.13 -39.59 -24.49
C GLY A 211 22.09 -38.43 -24.73
N ASP A 212 21.64 -37.50 -25.57
CA ASP A 212 22.31 -36.22 -25.80
C ASP A 212 21.79 -35.19 -24.79
N TYR A 213 22.68 -34.69 -23.96
CA TYR A 213 22.43 -33.63 -23.00
C TYR A 213 23.04 -32.34 -23.51
N SER A 214 22.29 -31.26 -23.43
CA SER A 214 22.77 -29.93 -23.78
C SER A 214 22.45 -28.97 -22.65
N ALA A 215 23.38 -28.07 -22.40
CA ALA A 215 23.23 -26.95 -21.49
C ALA A 215 23.85 -25.70 -22.13
N SER A 216 23.59 -24.56 -21.53
CA SER A 216 24.22 -23.30 -21.87
C SER A 216 24.76 -22.67 -20.60
N LEU A 217 26.07 -22.46 -20.57
CA LEU A 217 26.72 -21.68 -19.52
C LEU A 217 26.56 -20.21 -19.88
N THR A 218 25.64 -19.52 -19.22
CA THR A 218 25.50 -18.07 -19.35
C THR A 218 26.31 -17.38 -18.27
N ILE A 219 27.34 -16.66 -18.68
CA ILE A 219 28.08 -15.74 -17.83
C ILE A 219 27.44 -14.37 -18.05
N THR A 220 26.62 -13.96 -17.09
CA THR A 220 26.11 -12.59 -17.06
C THR A 220 27.15 -11.70 -16.40
N SER A 221 27.30 -10.48 -16.89
CA SER A 221 28.20 -9.50 -16.31
C SER A 221 27.57 -8.10 -16.40
N ASN A 222 28.07 -7.14 -15.63
CA ASN A 222 27.70 -5.73 -15.81
C ASN A 222 28.68 -5.01 -16.76
N ASP A 223 29.44 -5.77 -17.56
CA ASP A 223 30.21 -5.23 -18.67
C ASP A 223 29.21 -4.73 -19.76
N PRO A 224 29.20 -3.43 -20.09
CA PRO A 224 28.26 -2.87 -21.05
C PRO A 224 28.50 -3.35 -22.49
N ASP A 225 29.67 -3.91 -22.80
CA ASP A 225 30.06 -4.30 -24.16
C ASP A 225 29.92 -5.82 -24.41
N GLU A 226 30.20 -6.68 -23.43
CA GLU A 226 30.30 -8.14 -23.61
C GLU A 226 29.36 -8.99 -22.72
N SER A 227 28.22 -8.44 -22.30
CA SER A 227 27.19 -9.15 -21.51
C SER A 227 25.85 -9.34 -22.25
N PRO A 228 25.21 -10.52 -22.17
CA PRO A 228 25.68 -11.77 -21.55
C PRO A 228 26.53 -12.64 -22.51
N LEU A 229 27.56 -13.31 -21.99
CA LEU A 229 28.31 -14.32 -22.73
C LEU A 229 27.67 -15.69 -22.54
N THR A 230 27.22 -16.31 -23.64
CA THR A 230 26.61 -17.65 -23.59
C THR A 230 27.50 -18.67 -24.27
N ILE A 231 27.93 -19.68 -23.51
CA ILE A 231 28.76 -20.79 -23.98
C ILE A 231 27.88 -22.05 -24.05
N PRO A 232 27.59 -22.59 -25.25
CA PRO A 232 26.86 -23.85 -25.35
C PRO A 232 27.74 -25.00 -24.84
N VAL A 233 27.16 -25.87 -24.03
CA VAL A 233 27.77 -27.08 -23.49
C VAL A 233 26.97 -28.28 -23.98
N SER A 234 27.64 -29.30 -24.48
CA SER A 234 26.99 -30.54 -24.93
C SER A 234 27.72 -31.73 -24.34
N LEU A 235 26.95 -32.69 -23.83
CA LEU A 235 27.40 -33.93 -23.23
C LEU A 235 26.63 -35.07 -23.89
N VAL A 236 27.33 -36.04 -24.47
CA VAL A 236 26.71 -37.26 -24.98
C VAL A 236 26.99 -38.38 -23.99
N VAL A 237 25.95 -38.94 -23.39
CA VAL A 237 26.03 -40.14 -22.57
C VAL A 237 25.53 -41.28 -23.43
N GLY A 238 26.36 -42.30 -23.68
CA GLY A 238 25.92 -43.43 -24.47
C GLY A 238 26.70 -44.70 -24.16
N ASP A 239 26.03 -45.83 -24.33
CA ASP A 239 26.68 -47.12 -24.46
C ASP A 239 27.71 -47.07 -25.60
N SER A 240 28.93 -47.51 -25.30
CA SER A 240 29.91 -47.86 -26.32
C SER A 240 29.45 -49.12 -27.08
N ASN A 241 28.40 -49.04 -27.91
CA ASN A 241 28.17 -49.94 -29.05
C ASN A 241 27.09 -49.48 -30.07
N THR A 242 27.54 -49.36 -31.33
CA THR A 242 26.81 -49.49 -32.63
C THR A 242 26.26 -48.25 -33.39
N THR A 243 27.06 -47.84 -34.39
CA THR A 243 26.85 -47.51 -35.83
C THR A 243 25.48 -46.99 -36.37
N PRO A 244 25.46 -45.91 -37.21
CA PRO A 244 24.23 -45.29 -37.72
C PRO A 244 23.75 -45.85 -39.08
N THR A 245 22.47 -45.65 -39.42
CA THR A 245 21.95 -45.74 -40.80
C THR A 245 20.77 -44.76 -41.00
N PRO A 246 20.67 -44.00 -42.12
CA PRO A 246 19.62 -43.00 -42.35
C PRO A 246 18.53 -43.49 -43.33
N THR A 247 17.29 -42.98 -43.24
CA THR A 247 16.33 -42.96 -44.39
C THR A 247 15.23 -41.90 -44.25
N SER A 248 14.57 -41.59 -45.38
CA SER A 248 14.08 -40.33 -45.93
C SER A 248 12.55 -40.06 -45.94
N THR A 249 12.18 -38.75 -45.87
CA THR A 249 11.22 -37.92 -46.67
C THR A 249 9.73 -38.33 -46.90
N PRO A 250 8.74 -37.38 -46.84
CA PRO A 250 7.30 -37.66 -46.84
C PRO A 250 6.63 -37.63 -48.23
N THR A 251 5.41 -38.17 -48.34
CA THR A 251 4.55 -38.07 -49.54
C THR A 251 3.13 -37.66 -49.17
N ALA A 252 2.59 -36.65 -49.85
CA ALA A 252 1.20 -36.19 -49.80
C ALA A 252 0.44 -36.61 -51.07
N THR A 253 -0.89 -36.73 -50.99
CA THR A 253 -1.78 -36.79 -52.16
C THR A 253 -3.16 -36.20 -51.80
N PRO A 254 -3.77 -35.32 -52.63
CA PRO A 254 -5.05 -34.65 -52.34
C PRO A 254 -6.25 -35.33 -53.02
N THR A 255 -7.48 -35.02 -52.58
CA THR A 255 -8.72 -35.30 -53.32
C THR A 255 -9.78 -34.20 -53.03
N PRO A 256 -10.55 -33.70 -54.03
CA PRO A 256 -11.46 -32.56 -53.88
C PRO A 256 -12.93 -32.97 -53.67
N THR A 257 -13.74 -32.11 -53.05
CA THR A 257 -15.19 -32.03 -53.35
C THR A 257 -15.80 -30.71 -52.86
N SER A 258 -16.49 -30.02 -53.76
CA SER A 258 -17.23 -28.78 -53.54
C SER A 258 -18.68 -29.03 -53.11
N THR A 259 -19.13 -28.36 -52.05
CA THR A 259 -20.55 -28.10 -51.75
C THR A 259 -20.71 -26.60 -51.46
N PRO A 260 -21.83 -25.95 -51.84
CA PRO A 260 -22.03 -24.52 -51.63
C PRO A 260 -22.14 -24.23 -50.14
N THR A 261 -21.20 -23.44 -49.64
CA THR A 261 -21.12 -23.04 -48.23
C THR A 261 -22.29 -22.10 -47.90
N PRO A 262 -23.01 -22.32 -46.79
CA PRO A 262 -24.01 -21.38 -46.27
C PRO A 262 -23.44 -19.95 -46.18
N PRO A 263 -24.27 -18.88 -46.33
CA PRO A 263 -23.83 -17.51 -46.10
C PRO A 263 -23.19 -17.44 -44.72
N ALA A 264 -21.99 -16.87 -44.64
CA ALA A 264 -21.28 -16.80 -43.37
C ALA A 264 -22.12 -16.02 -42.34
N PRO A 265 -22.25 -16.52 -41.09
CA PRO A 265 -23.01 -15.85 -40.05
C PRO A 265 -22.45 -14.44 -39.80
N PRO A 266 -23.26 -13.51 -39.24
CA PRO A 266 -22.75 -12.23 -38.80
C PRO A 266 -21.61 -12.47 -37.79
N GLN A 267 -20.63 -11.59 -37.78
CA GLN A 267 -19.51 -11.61 -36.82
C GLN A 267 -19.35 -10.20 -36.28
N VAL A 268 -19.18 -10.08 -34.97
CA VAL A 268 -18.88 -8.80 -34.32
C VAL A 268 -17.44 -8.87 -33.84
N THR A 269 -16.61 -7.92 -34.26
CA THR A 269 -15.20 -7.85 -33.86
C THR A 269 -14.99 -6.84 -32.74
N THR A 270 -15.76 -5.76 -32.75
CA THR A 270 -15.58 -4.65 -31.82
C THR A 270 -16.91 -3.97 -31.55
N VAL A 271 -17.14 -3.60 -30.29
CA VAL A 271 -18.24 -2.73 -29.87
C VAL A 271 -17.62 -1.52 -29.16
N ASN A 272 -17.79 -0.34 -29.75
CA ASN A 272 -17.39 0.91 -29.12
C ASN A 272 -18.59 1.50 -28.41
N VAL A 273 -18.42 1.86 -27.13
CA VAL A 273 -19.49 2.40 -26.28
C VAL A 273 -19.18 3.85 -25.93
N ASP A 274 -20.12 4.74 -26.18
CA ASP A 274 -20.09 6.14 -25.73
C ASP A 274 -21.44 6.49 -25.09
N GLY A 275 -21.45 6.52 -23.75
CA GLY A 275 -22.69 6.58 -22.96
C GLY A 275 -23.62 5.40 -23.30
N ASN A 276 -24.82 5.69 -23.79
CA ASN A 276 -25.79 4.68 -24.23
C ASN A 276 -25.77 4.42 -25.74
N SER A 277 -24.85 5.04 -26.50
CA SER A 277 -24.69 4.81 -27.93
C SER A 277 -23.69 3.70 -28.19
N LEU A 278 -24.06 2.77 -29.07
CA LEU A 278 -23.21 1.64 -29.45
C LEU A 278 -22.88 1.75 -30.94
N GLU A 279 -21.60 1.66 -31.24
CA GLU A 279 -21.08 1.44 -32.59
C GLU A 279 -20.56 0.01 -32.72
N ILE A 280 -21.20 -0.78 -33.59
CA ILE A 280 -20.93 -2.21 -33.75
C ILE A 280 -20.16 -2.42 -35.06
N ILE A 281 -18.94 -2.95 -34.95
CA ILE A 281 -18.03 -3.22 -36.07
C ILE A 281 -17.83 -4.74 -36.19
N GLY A 282 -17.80 -5.23 -37.42
CA GLY A 282 -17.68 -6.65 -37.70
C GLY A 282 -17.71 -7.00 -39.18
N SER A 283 -18.33 -8.12 -39.51
CA SER A 283 -18.49 -8.60 -40.89
C SER A 283 -19.77 -9.41 -41.07
N ASN A 284 -20.22 -9.56 -42.32
CA ASN A 284 -21.40 -10.33 -42.73
C ASN A 284 -22.73 -9.84 -42.12
N PHE A 285 -22.85 -8.56 -41.77
CA PHE A 285 -24.15 -7.98 -41.40
C PHE A 285 -25.05 -7.82 -42.63
N ILE A 286 -26.30 -8.23 -42.49
CA ILE A 286 -27.29 -8.20 -43.58
C ILE A 286 -28.42 -7.26 -43.18
N ASN A 287 -28.76 -6.31 -44.05
CA ASN A 287 -29.82 -5.35 -43.82
C ASN A 287 -31.21 -5.99 -44.09
N PRO A 288 -32.20 -5.90 -43.17
CA PRO A 288 -32.16 -5.23 -41.86
C PRO A 288 -31.56 -6.09 -40.74
N VAL A 289 -30.51 -5.55 -40.10
CA VAL A 289 -29.90 -6.16 -38.91
C VAL A 289 -30.65 -5.73 -37.65
N ARG A 290 -30.80 -6.62 -36.69
CA ARG A 290 -31.40 -6.35 -35.37
C ARG A 290 -30.36 -6.60 -34.28
N ALA A 291 -30.48 -5.90 -33.16
CA ALA A 291 -29.58 -6.12 -32.03
C ALA A 291 -30.27 -5.95 -30.67
N SER A 292 -29.80 -6.69 -29.66
CA SER A 292 -30.23 -6.60 -28.26
C SER A 292 -29.05 -6.75 -27.30
N LEU A 293 -29.15 -6.20 -26.09
CA LEU A 293 -28.26 -6.49 -24.97
C LEU A 293 -28.95 -7.52 -24.07
N GLY A 294 -28.56 -8.78 -24.17
CA GLY A 294 -29.33 -9.90 -23.63
C GLY A 294 -30.76 -9.89 -24.15
N THR A 295 -31.74 -9.86 -23.25
CA THR A 295 -33.17 -9.78 -23.58
C THR A 295 -33.68 -8.36 -23.90
N TYR A 296 -32.84 -7.33 -23.78
CA TYR A 296 -33.23 -5.94 -23.93
C TYR A 296 -32.95 -5.44 -25.36
N PRO A 297 -33.96 -5.21 -26.21
CA PRO A 297 -33.75 -4.81 -27.59
C PRO A 297 -33.11 -3.43 -27.70
N LEU A 298 -32.14 -3.27 -28.60
CA LEU A 298 -31.57 -1.97 -28.92
C LEU A 298 -32.52 -1.17 -29.82
N SER A 299 -32.51 0.15 -29.64
CA SER A 299 -33.32 1.08 -30.41
C SER A 299 -32.49 1.81 -31.46
N ASN A 300 -33.15 2.43 -32.44
CA ASN A 300 -32.51 3.22 -33.52
C ASN A 300 -31.40 2.47 -34.28
N VAL A 301 -31.60 1.18 -34.56
CA VAL A 301 -30.63 0.36 -35.30
C VAL A 301 -30.50 0.88 -36.74
N THR A 302 -29.34 1.45 -37.06
CA THR A 302 -29.04 2.08 -38.35
C THR A 302 -27.91 1.32 -39.04
N PHE A 303 -28.24 0.57 -40.10
CA PHE A 303 -27.26 -0.17 -40.91
C PHE A 303 -26.39 0.77 -41.74
N VAL A 304 -25.07 0.63 -41.65
CA VAL A 304 -24.12 1.44 -42.43
C VAL A 304 -23.60 0.64 -43.63
N ASN A 305 -23.03 -0.53 -43.40
CA ASN A 305 -22.59 -1.49 -44.42
C ASN A 305 -22.44 -2.89 -43.80
N SER A 306 -22.03 -3.89 -44.60
CA SER A 306 -21.91 -5.28 -44.15
C SER A 306 -20.88 -5.51 -43.04
N GLY A 307 -20.06 -4.51 -42.68
CA GLY A 307 -19.15 -4.57 -41.54
C GLY A 307 -19.45 -3.57 -40.43
N LYS A 308 -20.55 -2.79 -40.50
CA LYS A 308 -20.85 -1.78 -39.48
C LYS A 308 -22.34 -1.41 -39.39
N PHE A 309 -22.83 -1.24 -38.16
CA PHE A 309 -24.11 -0.58 -37.87
C PHE A 309 -24.07 0.12 -36.50
N GLN A 310 -25.02 1.03 -36.25
CA GLN A 310 -25.12 1.78 -34.98
C GLN A 310 -26.46 1.51 -34.30
N ALA A 311 -26.50 1.58 -32.97
CA ALA A 311 -27.71 1.37 -32.17
C ALA A 311 -27.64 2.09 -30.81
N ILE A 312 -28.76 2.14 -30.07
CA ILE A 312 -28.84 2.79 -28.75
C ILE A 312 -29.33 1.79 -27.69
N ALA A 313 -28.59 1.68 -26.59
CA ALA A 313 -28.94 0.89 -25.41
C ALA A 313 -30.08 1.52 -24.61
N PRO A 314 -31.03 0.71 -24.08
CA PRO A 314 -32.07 1.20 -23.20
C PRO A 314 -31.47 1.72 -21.87
N SER A 315 -32.05 2.79 -21.35
CA SER A 315 -31.51 3.51 -20.17
C SER A 315 -31.79 2.84 -18.82
N ASN A 316 -32.57 1.77 -18.79
CA ASN A 316 -33.05 1.10 -17.58
C ASN A 316 -32.44 -0.31 -17.39
N LEU A 317 -31.20 -0.51 -17.82
CA LEU A 317 -30.47 -1.77 -17.65
C LEU A 317 -30.00 -1.92 -16.18
N PRO A 318 -30.32 -3.03 -15.49
CA PRO A 318 -29.73 -3.37 -14.18
C PRO A 318 -28.18 -3.36 -14.16
N SER A 319 -27.56 -3.26 -12.99
CA SER A 319 -26.10 -3.45 -12.85
C SER A 319 -25.71 -4.86 -13.31
N GLY A 320 -24.67 -4.95 -14.14
CA GLY A 320 -24.26 -6.20 -14.76
C GLY A 320 -23.61 -5.95 -16.12
N THR A 321 -23.01 -7.00 -16.64
CA THR A 321 -22.35 -7.01 -17.94
C THR A 321 -23.27 -7.70 -18.94
N TYR A 322 -23.59 -7.02 -20.04
CA TYR A 322 -24.55 -7.47 -21.04
C TYR A 322 -23.85 -7.91 -22.33
N THR A 323 -24.23 -9.08 -22.82
CA THR A 323 -23.85 -9.60 -24.14
C THR A 323 -24.70 -8.94 -25.22
N LEU A 324 -24.05 -8.42 -26.28
CA LEU A 324 -24.73 -7.95 -27.47
C LEU A 324 -25.09 -9.14 -28.36
N ILE A 325 -26.35 -9.28 -28.72
CA ILE A 325 -26.84 -10.27 -29.68
C ILE A 325 -27.22 -9.52 -30.96
N VAL A 326 -26.60 -9.88 -32.07
CA VAL A 326 -26.87 -9.35 -33.41
C VAL A 326 -27.56 -10.44 -34.23
N THR A 327 -28.70 -10.13 -34.83
CA THR A 327 -29.50 -11.07 -35.62
C THR A 327 -29.68 -10.55 -37.04
N ASN A 328 -29.21 -11.32 -38.01
CA ASN A 328 -29.46 -11.06 -39.43
C ASN A 328 -30.86 -11.55 -39.85
N PRO A 329 -31.42 -11.07 -40.99
CA PRO A 329 -32.73 -11.48 -41.49
C PRO A 329 -32.87 -12.96 -41.82
N ASP A 330 -31.76 -13.63 -42.13
CA ASP A 330 -31.69 -15.07 -42.40
C ASP A 330 -31.76 -15.93 -41.13
N GLY A 331 -31.88 -15.28 -39.96
CA GLY A 331 -31.98 -15.92 -38.65
C GLY A 331 -30.63 -16.26 -38.03
N GLN A 332 -29.51 -16.04 -38.73
CA GLN A 332 -28.19 -16.24 -38.17
C GLN A 332 -27.88 -15.14 -37.15
N THR A 333 -27.25 -15.53 -36.04
CA THR A 333 -26.94 -14.63 -34.94
C THR A 333 -25.44 -14.59 -34.64
N ALA A 334 -24.99 -13.46 -34.12
CA ALA A 334 -23.67 -13.27 -33.55
C ALA A 334 -23.85 -12.76 -32.13
N SER A 335 -23.05 -13.28 -31.20
CA SER A 335 -23.01 -12.76 -29.83
C SER A 335 -21.65 -12.14 -29.59
N TYR A 336 -21.62 -10.96 -28.97
CA TYR A 336 -20.41 -10.31 -28.49
C TYR A 336 -20.51 -10.18 -26.97
N PRO A 337 -19.77 -11.02 -26.21
CA PRO A 337 -19.83 -11.01 -24.75
C PRO A 337 -19.27 -9.71 -24.20
N ALA A 338 -19.74 -9.32 -23.01
CA ALA A 338 -19.31 -8.10 -22.32
C ALA A 338 -19.36 -6.80 -23.16
N ALA A 339 -20.30 -6.73 -24.10
CA ALA A 339 -20.44 -5.60 -25.02
C ALA A 339 -20.82 -4.28 -24.33
N PHE A 340 -21.48 -4.35 -23.15
CA PHE A 340 -21.94 -3.19 -22.41
C PHE A 340 -21.99 -3.51 -20.91
N THR A 341 -21.35 -2.73 -20.04
CA THR A 341 -21.29 -2.99 -18.58
C THR A 341 -21.88 -1.83 -17.79
N VAL A 342 -22.68 -2.17 -16.77
CA VAL A 342 -23.21 -1.27 -15.75
C VAL A 342 -22.62 -1.68 -14.39
N GLY A 343 -21.81 -0.82 -13.73
CA GLY A 343 -21.04 -1.16 -12.51
C GLY A 343 -21.85 -1.42 -11.22
N SER A 344 -21.18 -1.97 -10.17
CA SER A 344 -21.77 -2.33 -8.86
C SER A 344 -21.77 -1.20 -7.82
N SER A 345 -22.77 -1.17 -6.94
CA SER A 345 -23.03 -0.11 -5.95
C SER A 345 -22.90 -0.54 -4.47
N ALA A 346 -21.99 -1.48 -4.12
CA ALA A 346 -21.93 -2.04 -2.75
C ALA A 346 -21.03 -1.21 -1.80
N LEU A 347 -21.54 -0.91 -0.61
CA LEU A 347 -20.88 -0.11 0.44
C LEU A 347 -19.58 -0.78 0.95
N ASP A 348 -18.46 -0.04 1.00
CA ASP A 348 -17.13 -0.52 1.44
C ASP A 348 -16.41 0.55 2.27
N LEU A 349 -16.19 0.32 3.57
CA LEU A 349 -15.47 1.20 4.50
C LEU A 349 -14.03 0.67 4.70
N GLN A 350 -13.04 1.44 4.29
CA GLN A 350 -11.66 0.97 4.20
C GLN A 350 -10.79 1.45 5.37
N VAL A 351 -10.85 2.74 5.70
CA VAL A 351 -9.97 3.33 6.73
C VAL A 351 -10.64 4.49 7.43
N ILE A 352 -10.26 4.72 8.68
CA ILE A 352 -10.61 5.94 9.42
C ILE A 352 -9.38 6.68 9.93
N ALA A 353 -9.54 8.00 10.10
CA ALA A 353 -8.52 8.86 10.67
C ALA A 353 -9.14 10.08 11.39
N PRO A 354 -8.56 10.58 12.48
CA PRO A 354 -7.62 9.87 13.34
C PRO A 354 -8.28 8.62 13.94
N GLN A 355 -7.47 7.66 14.38
CA GLN A 355 -7.96 6.44 15.05
C GLN A 355 -8.18 6.64 16.56
N ARG A 356 -8.05 7.87 17.08
CA ARG A 356 -8.14 8.15 18.51
C ARG A 356 -8.70 9.55 18.80
N GLY A 357 -9.34 9.71 19.96
CA GLY A 357 -9.83 11.00 20.46
C GLY A 357 -10.12 10.99 21.95
N ARG A 358 -10.19 12.18 22.55
CA ARG A 358 -10.40 12.35 24.00
C ARG A 358 -11.86 12.13 24.38
N ASP A 359 -12.07 11.72 25.62
CA ASP A 359 -13.37 11.61 26.23
C ASP A 359 -13.99 12.96 26.62
N ASP A 360 -13.20 14.01 26.89
CA ASP A 360 -13.70 15.29 27.40
C ASP A 360 -14.05 16.33 26.32
N VAL A 361 -13.67 16.10 25.06
CA VAL A 361 -13.94 17.02 23.94
C VAL A 361 -14.41 16.29 22.68
N PRO A 362 -15.32 16.89 21.88
CA PRO A 362 -15.71 16.30 20.60
C PRO A 362 -14.52 16.12 19.66
N SER A 363 -14.51 15.01 18.92
CA SER A 363 -13.43 14.64 18.00
C SER A 363 -13.98 14.36 16.60
N LEU A 364 -13.32 14.89 15.57
CA LEU A 364 -13.66 14.59 14.18
C LEU A 364 -13.11 13.22 13.79
N LEU A 365 -13.90 12.47 13.03
CA LEU A 365 -13.59 11.15 12.52
C LEU A 365 -13.84 11.14 11.01
N TYR A 366 -12.78 11.02 10.23
CA TYR A 366 -12.84 10.81 8.79
C TYR A 366 -13.03 9.33 8.51
N ALA A 367 -13.97 9.00 7.61
CA ALA A 367 -14.21 7.65 7.14
C ALA A 367 -14.05 7.62 5.60
N PHE A 368 -13.10 6.84 5.13
CA PHE A 368 -12.78 6.68 3.72
C PHE A 368 -13.20 5.30 3.23
N GLY A 369 -13.77 5.26 2.03
CA GLY A 369 -14.31 4.03 1.46
C GLY A 369 -14.78 4.18 0.02
N LEU A 370 -15.68 3.31 -0.42
CA LEU A 370 -16.31 3.34 -1.74
C LEU A 370 -17.83 3.24 -1.60
N ASN A 371 -18.53 3.82 -2.57
CA ASN A 371 -19.99 3.72 -2.76
C ASN A 371 -20.82 4.27 -1.58
N PHE A 372 -20.33 5.31 -0.91
CA PHE A 372 -21.15 6.09 0.00
C PHE A 372 -22.21 6.88 -0.78
N SER A 373 -23.40 6.98 -0.21
CA SER A 373 -24.44 7.90 -0.65
C SER A 373 -24.68 8.99 0.39
N GLU A 374 -25.50 9.99 0.04
CA GLU A 374 -25.91 11.05 0.97
C GLU A 374 -26.60 10.51 2.24
N ASP A 375 -27.12 9.27 2.20
CA ASP A 375 -27.77 8.60 3.33
C ASP A 375 -26.81 7.82 4.23
N ALA A 376 -25.53 7.73 3.89
CA ALA A 376 -24.53 7.05 4.70
C ALA A 376 -24.34 7.71 6.09
N ARG A 377 -24.32 6.91 7.15
CA ARG A 377 -24.17 7.35 8.55
C ARG A 377 -23.11 6.53 9.27
N VAL A 378 -22.21 7.20 9.98
CA VAL A 378 -21.15 6.59 10.78
C VAL A 378 -21.66 6.28 12.19
N LYS A 379 -21.23 5.16 12.76
CA LYS A 379 -21.44 4.78 14.17
C LYS A 379 -20.12 4.45 14.85
N LEU A 380 -20.04 4.78 16.14
CA LEU A 380 -18.98 4.35 17.06
C LEU A 380 -19.57 3.34 18.04
N GLY A 381 -19.19 2.07 17.91
CA GLY A 381 -19.85 0.97 18.60
C GLY A 381 -21.35 0.92 18.29
N SER A 382 -22.19 1.16 19.30
CA SER A 382 -23.66 1.26 19.12
C SER A 382 -24.17 2.69 18.96
N SER A 383 -23.32 3.69 19.16
CA SER A 383 -23.68 5.11 19.13
C SER A 383 -23.66 5.65 17.71
N SER A 384 -24.78 6.21 17.25
CA SER A 384 -24.81 6.96 15.99
C SER A 384 -24.08 8.28 16.14
N LEU A 385 -23.20 8.58 15.19
CA LEU A 385 -22.47 9.85 15.15
C LEU A 385 -23.21 10.85 14.27
N THR A 386 -23.00 12.14 14.53
CA THR A 386 -23.34 13.18 13.57
C THR A 386 -22.43 13.00 12.36
N THR A 387 -22.98 12.66 11.20
CA THR A 387 -22.22 12.37 9.97
C THR A 387 -22.57 13.36 8.87
N GLN A 388 -21.57 13.79 8.11
CA GLN A 388 -21.75 14.51 6.86
C GLN A 388 -21.17 13.70 5.71
N TYR A 389 -21.97 13.62 4.64
CA TYR A 389 -21.52 13.08 3.37
C TYR A 389 -20.74 14.14 2.60
N VAL A 390 -19.55 13.79 2.13
CA VAL A 390 -18.74 14.69 1.30
C VAL A 390 -18.80 14.23 -0.16
N ASN A 391 -18.47 12.97 -0.40
CA ASN A 391 -18.60 12.33 -1.71
C ASN A 391 -18.65 10.80 -1.53
N GLN A 392 -18.78 10.07 -2.64
CA GLN A 392 -18.94 8.62 -2.66
C GLN A 392 -17.78 7.83 -2.02
N ASN A 393 -16.68 8.51 -1.67
CA ASN A 393 -15.49 7.93 -1.09
C ASN A 393 -15.14 8.47 0.30
N PHE A 394 -15.88 9.48 0.78
CA PHE A 394 -15.51 10.21 1.98
C PHE A 394 -16.71 10.71 2.77
N LEU A 395 -16.71 10.37 4.06
CA LEU A 395 -17.58 10.91 5.09
C LEU A 395 -16.72 11.51 6.19
N TRP A 396 -17.26 12.49 6.90
CA TRP A 396 -16.76 12.82 8.23
C TRP A 396 -17.86 12.69 9.26
N ALA A 397 -17.48 12.39 10.50
CA ALA A 397 -18.39 12.24 11.62
C ALA A 397 -17.83 12.81 12.91
N ILE A 398 -18.71 13.10 13.87
CA ILE A 398 -18.35 13.66 15.17
C ILE A 398 -18.48 12.57 16.22
N VAL A 399 -17.36 12.22 16.85
CA VAL A 399 -17.36 11.50 18.12
C VAL A 399 -17.63 12.53 19.22
N PRO A 400 -18.78 12.49 19.90
CA PRO A 400 -19.11 13.49 20.92
C PRO A 400 -18.28 13.28 22.19
N ALA A 401 -18.11 14.34 22.99
CA ALA A 401 -17.56 14.20 24.34
C ALA A 401 -18.43 13.29 25.23
N GLY A 402 -17.84 12.78 26.32
CA GLY A 402 -18.44 11.89 27.29
C GLY A 402 -18.46 10.42 26.89
N GLN A 403 -17.78 10.02 25.80
CA GLN A 403 -17.58 8.60 25.51
C GLN A 403 -16.71 7.98 26.60
N THR A 404 -17.04 6.77 27.01
CA THR A 404 -16.21 6.04 27.98
C THR A 404 -14.86 5.71 27.34
N PRO A 405 -13.72 5.87 28.05
CA PRO A 405 -12.44 5.41 27.54
C PRO A 405 -12.48 3.93 27.16
N GLY A 406 -11.92 3.58 25.99
CA GLY A 406 -11.92 2.22 25.47
C GLY A 406 -11.78 2.14 23.94
N LEU A 407 -11.72 0.92 23.44
CA LEU A 407 -11.58 0.60 22.02
C LEU A 407 -12.95 0.31 21.39
N TYR A 408 -13.22 0.93 20.25
CA TYR A 408 -14.52 0.90 19.58
C TYR A 408 -14.40 0.43 18.13
N ASN A 409 -15.39 -0.36 17.70
CA ASN A 409 -15.65 -0.58 16.28
C ASN A 409 -16.21 0.70 15.65
N VAL A 410 -15.84 0.97 14.40
CA VAL A 410 -16.46 2.03 13.61
C VAL A 410 -17.19 1.41 12.42
N SER A 411 -18.43 1.80 12.21
CA SER A 411 -19.23 1.30 11.09
C SER A 411 -19.87 2.41 10.28
N VAL A 412 -20.05 2.18 8.98
CA VAL A 412 -20.86 3.02 8.10
C VAL A 412 -22.10 2.22 7.74
N THR A 413 -23.28 2.76 8.04
CA THR A 413 -24.57 2.23 7.58
C THR A 413 -25.07 3.12 6.44
N ASP A 414 -25.36 2.53 5.29
CA ASP A 414 -25.95 3.21 4.14
C ASP A 414 -27.07 2.35 3.56
N ASN A 415 -28.27 2.94 3.42
CA ASN A 415 -29.46 2.27 2.86
C ASN A 415 -29.76 0.89 3.48
N GLY A 416 -29.46 0.72 4.77
CA GLY A 416 -29.69 -0.53 5.51
C GLY A 416 -28.57 -1.56 5.41
N VAL A 417 -27.54 -1.32 4.59
CA VAL A 417 -26.30 -2.10 4.54
C VAL A 417 -25.31 -1.48 5.52
N THR A 418 -24.50 -2.30 6.20
CA THR A 418 -23.48 -1.80 7.13
C THR A 418 -22.15 -2.48 6.87
N ASP A 419 -21.09 -1.69 6.78
CA ASP A 419 -19.71 -2.18 6.80
C ASP A 419 -18.98 -1.66 8.05
N THR A 420 -18.06 -2.46 8.60
CA THR A 420 -17.48 -2.24 9.94
C THR A 420 -15.98 -2.51 9.99
N LEU A 421 -15.24 -1.52 10.48
CA LEU A 421 -13.86 -1.68 10.94
C LEU A 421 -13.87 -2.01 12.44
N ALA A 422 -13.42 -3.22 12.78
CA ALA A 422 -13.33 -3.65 14.17
C ALA A 422 -12.18 -2.93 14.90
N ASN A 423 -12.41 -2.53 16.16
CA ASN A 423 -11.39 -1.93 17.03
C ASN A 423 -10.64 -0.73 16.40
N ALA A 424 -11.33 0.04 15.58
CA ALA A 424 -10.70 1.03 14.71
C ALA A 424 -10.50 2.40 15.38
N TYR A 425 -11.23 2.68 16.48
CA TYR A 425 -11.15 3.97 17.17
C TYR A 425 -10.99 3.82 18.68
N THR A 426 -10.01 4.50 19.28
CA THR A 426 -9.77 4.51 20.73
C THR A 426 -10.21 5.83 21.35
N VAL A 427 -11.14 5.78 22.29
CA VAL A 427 -11.43 6.89 23.19
C VAL A 427 -10.48 6.78 24.38
N PHE A 428 -9.77 7.85 24.72
CA PHE A 428 -8.86 7.87 25.86
C PHE A 428 -9.21 8.97 26.85
N SER A 429 -8.86 8.74 28.12
CA SER A 429 -9.09 9.67 29.22
C SER A 429 -8.16 10.87 29.13
N ALA A 430 -8.70 12.07 29.32
CA ALA A 430 -7.90 13.28 29.45
C ALA A 430 -6.96 13.29 30.68
N THR A 431 -7.26 12.50 31.70
CA THR A 431 -6.59 12.57 33.01
C THR A 431 -5.78 11.33 33.38
N ASP A 432 -6.11 10.18 32.79
CA ASP A 432 -5.39 8.94 33.05
C ASP A 432 -4.14 8.89 32.19
N ASP A 433 -3.11 8.20 32.67
CA ASP A 433 -1.87 8.03 31.94
C ASP A 433 -2.03 6.93 30.87
N ASP A 434 -1.57 7.21 29.64
CA ASP A 434 -1.46 6.26 28.53
C ASP A 434 -0.14 6.52 27.81
N LEU A 435 0.74 5.54 27.81
CA LEU A 435 2.05 5.54 27.21
C LEU A 435 1.98 4.78 25.89
N LEU A 436 2.53 5.36 24.84
CA LEU A 436 2.53 4.70 23.55
C LEU A 436 3.65 5.20 22.65
N SER A 437 3.88 4.47 21.58
CA SER A 437 4.71 4.93 20.47
C SER A 437 4.30 4.22 19.17
N HIS A 438 5.02 4.52 18.11
CA HIS A 438 4.83 3.93 16.79
C HIS A 438 6.14 3.34 16.28
N SER A 439 6.06 2.35 15.39
CA SER A 439 7.25 1.74 14.78
C SER A 439 8.11 2.74 14.01
N SER A 440 7.49 3.77 13.42
CA SER A 440 8.17 4.92 12.78
C SER A 440 8.93 5.81 13.76
N LEU A 441 8.77 5.63 15.06
CA LEU A 441 9.46 6.40 16.11
C LEU A 441 10.46 5.56 16.89
N LEU A 442 10.61 4.28 16.53
CA LEU A 442 11.69 3.41 16.98
C LEU A 442 12.89 3.62 16.06
N TRP A 443 13.81 4.48 16.50
CA TRP A 443 14.87 5.06 15.68
C TRP A 443 16.24 4.48 15.98
N THR A 444 17.13 4.61 14.98
CA THR A 444 18.55 4.26 15.10
C THR A 444 19.41 5.41 14.58
N ASP A 445 20.56 5.65 15.20
CA ASP A 445 21.55 6.62 14.73
C ASP A 445 22.95 5.97 14.66
N PRO A 446 23.58 5.88 13.46
CA PRO A 446 23.04 6.26 12.15
C PRO A 446 21.80 5.44 11.77
N GLY A 447 20.93 6.02 10.92
CA GLY A 447 19.76 5.32 10.37
C GLY A 447 20.16 4.09 9.55
N SER A 448 21.35 4.13 8.93
CA SER A 448 21.87 3.06 8.09
C SER A 448 22.76 2.12 8.90
N LEU A 449 22.31 0.88 9.05
CA LEU A 449 22.92 -0.09 9.94
C LEU A 449 23.99 -0.91 9.22
N ARG A 450 25.14 -1.12 9.88
CA ARG A 450 26.23 -1.93 9.33
C ARG A 450 26.82 -2.87 10.38
N ALA A 451 27.13 -4.09 9.97
CA ALA A 451 27.75 -5.07 10.84
C ALA A 451 29.11 -4.55 11.36
N GLY A 452 29.32 -4.68 12.68
CA GLY A 452 30.53 -4.23 13.38
C GLY A 452 30.59 -2.74 13.70
N ARG A 453 29.58 -1.93 13.30
CA ARG A 453 29.52 -0.50 13.60
C ARG A 453 28.66 -0.26 14.84
N GLN A 454 29.14 0.56 15.78
CA GLN A 454 28.30 1.01 16.88
C GLN A 454 27.18 1.93 16.37
N ILE A 455 25.97 1.65 16.82
CA ILE A 455 24.77 2.44 16.57
C ILE A 455 24.11 2.76 17.90
N ASP A 456 23.36 3.85 17.94
CA ASP A 456 22.49 4.20 19.05
C ASP A 456 21.04 3.87 18.69
N VAL A 457 20.31 3.32 19.65
CA VAL A 457 18.90 2.94 19.53
C VAL A 457 18.09 3.74 20.54
N GLY A 458 16.92 4.24 20.12
CA GLY A 458 15.99 4.91 21.02
C GLY A 458 14.55 4.87 20.53
N LEU A 459 13.66 5.37 21.37
CA LEU A 459 12.23 5.47 21.08
C LEU A 459 11.77 6.89 21.40
N VAL A 460 10.84 7.44 20.61
CA VAL A 460 10.04 8.60 21.03
C VAL A 460 8.77 8.07 21.69
N VAL A 461 8.56 8.38 22.96
CA VAL A 461 7.41 7.89 23.73
C VAL A 461 6.43 9.05 23.93
N TYR A 462 5.16 8.82 23.61
CA TYR A 462 4.08 9.74 23.95
C TYR A 462 3.52 9.40 25.32
N HIS A 463 3.25 10.44 26.10
CA HIS A 463 2.40 10.37 27.28
C HIS A 463 1.11 11.10 26.97
N GLN A 464 0.08 10.31 26.73
CA GLN A 464 -1.24 10.73 26.36
C GLN A 464 -2.14 10.79 27.59
N GLY A 465 -2.93 11.86 27.71
CA GLY A 465 -3.63 12.16 28.96
C GLY A 465 -2.66 12.60 30.06
N GLY A 466 -2.91 12.13 31.28
CA GLY A 466 -2.16 12.49 32.47
C GLY A 466 -2.36 13.93 32.96
N VAL A 467 -2.06 14.17 34.24
CA VAL A 467 -2.11 15.50 34.86
C VAL A 467 -0.75 15.98 35.39
N GLN A 468 0.26 15.13 35.36
CA GLN A 468 1.61 15.42 35.86
C GLN A 468 2.68 14.79 34.97
N THR A 469 3.88 15.35 34.97
CA THR A 469 5.03 14.77 34.27
C THR A 469 5.44 13.45 34.93
N LEU A 470 5.56 12.39 34.14
CA LEU A 470 6.14 11.11 34.55
C LEU A 470 7.66 11.17 34.34
N THR A 471 8.44 10.88 35.37
CA THR A 471 9.91 10.95 35.30
C THR A 471 10.53 9.56 35.22
N ASP A 472 11.65 9.43 34.49
CA ASP A 472 12.42 8.19 34.37
C ASP A 472 11.61 6.98 33.87
N VAL A 473 10.66 7.19 32.96
CA VAL A 473 9.84 6.09 32.38
C VAL A 473 10.75 5.17 31.58
N ALA A 474 10.83 3.90 32.00
CA ALA A 474 11.78 2.94 31.45
C ALA A 474 11.29 2.35 30.11
N VAL A 475 12.20 2.21 29.14
CA VAL A 475 11.96 1.51 27.88
C VAL A 475 13.05 0.47 27.66
N ARG A 476 12.68 -0.81 27.61
CA ARG A 476 13.61 -1.92 27.37
C ARG A 476 13.72 -2.21 25.87
N PHE A 477 14.95 -2.20 25.36
CA PHE A 477 15.26 -2.50 23.96
C PHE A 477 15.78 -3.93 23.81
N GLN A 478 15.26 -4.63 22.81
CA GLN A 478 15.63 -6.00 22.45
C GLN A 478 15.75 -6.12 20.93
N VAL A 479 16.55 -7.09 20.48
CA VAL A 479 16.61 -7.47 19.06
C VAL A 479 16.44 -8.98 18.92
N GLU A 480 15.70 -9.41 17.91
CA GLU A 480 15.79 -10.78 17.40
C GLU A 480 16.78 -10.80 16.23
N THR A 481 17.81 -11.66 16.31
CA THR A 481 18.83 -11.80 15.28
C THR A 481 18.30 -12.57 14.07
N PRO A 482 18.99 -12.52 12.90
CA PRO A 482 18.64 -13.34 11.73
C PRO A 482 18.58 -14.86 12.01
N THR A 483 19.20 -15.32 13.10
CA THR A 483 19.19 -16.72 13.52
C THR A 483 18.04 -17.04 14.50
N GLY A 484 17.13 -16.10 14.75
CA GLY A 484 16.02 -16.23 15.70
C GLY A 484 16.40 -16.08 17.17
N GLN A 485 17.59 -15.54 17.49
CA GLN A 485 18.02 -15.35 18.87
C GLN A 485 17.56 -13.99 19.39
N THR A 486 16.83 -13.94 20.51
CA THR A 486 16.50 -12.68 21.18
C THR A 486 17.64 -12.22 22.10
N LEU A 487 18.09 -10.98 21.94
CA LEU A 487 19.11 -10.32 22.75
C LEU A 487 18.52 -9.05 23.40
N THR A 488 18.76 -8.85 24.69
CA THR A 488 18.40 -7.58 25.36
C THR A 488 19.57 -6.60 25.22
N LEU A 489 19.31 -5.42 24.66
CA LEU A 489 20.32 -4.39 24.42
C LEU A 489 20.55 -3.53 25.67
N GLY A 490 19.47 -3.18 26.37
CA GLY A 490 19.51 -2.30 27.54
C GLY A 490 18.16 -1.64 27.82
N THR A 491 18.16 -0.67 28.73
CA THR A 491 16.98 0.11 29.12
C THR A 491 17.32 1.59 29.08
N GLY A 492 16.61 2.36 28.25
CA GLY A 492 16.64 3.82 28.27
C GLY A 492 15.52 4.39 29.13
N THR A 493 15.58 5.67 29.46
CA THR A 493 14.53 6.38 30.20
C THR A 493 14.09 7.66 29.49
N ALA A 494 12.86 8.10 29.71
CA ALA A 494 12.33 9.38 29.21
C ALA A 494 11.51 10.09 30.30
N ASP A 495 11.56 11.42 30.32
CA ASP A 495 10.70 12.26 31.15
C ASP A 495 9.52 12.73 30.29
N LEU A 496 8.32 12.29 30.63
CA LEU A 496 7.15 12.45 29.77
C LEU A 496 6.14 13.43 30.38
N PRO A 497 6.03 14.66 29.84
CA PRO A 497 5.00 15.60 30.25
C PRO A 497 3.62 15.19 29.70
N PRO A 498 2.52 15.55 30.40
CA PRO A 498 1.16 15.27 29.93
C PRO A 498 0.89 15.76 28.51
N ASN A 499 0.28 14.90 27.71
CA ASN A 499 -0.07 15.16 26.30
C ASN A 499 1.11 15.64 25.44
N ARG A 500 2.32 15.16 25.76
CA ARG A 500 3.53 15.42 24.99
C ARG A 500 4.26 14.11 24.72
N TYR A 501 5.41 14.25 24.08
CA TYR A 501 6.37 13.18 23.92
C TYR A 501 7.73 13.62 24.43
N ASP A 502 8.55 12.63 24.74
CA ASP A 502 10.01 12.81 24.84
C ASP A 502 10.71 11.61 24.22
N THR A 503 12.00 11.74 23.92
CA THR A 503 12.80 10.62 23.43
C THR A 503 13.60 10.00 24.56
N THR A 504 13.68 8.68 24.56
CA THR A 504 14.47 7.94 25.54
C THR A 504 15.95 8.29 25.43
N THR A 505 16.68 8.24 26.55
CA THR A 505 18.13 8.10 26.53
C THR A 505 18.52 6.91 25.64
N SER A 506 19.45 7.11 24.72
CA SER A 506 19.81 6.07 23.75
C SER A 506 20.62 4.93 24.37
N ILE A 507 20.50 3.76 23.75
CA ILE A 507 21.29 2.57 24.05
C ILE A 507 22.24 2.29 22.89
N SER A 508 23.53 2.21 23.18
CA SER A 508 24.53 1.83 22.19
C SER A 508 24.53 0.32 21.97
N TRP A 509 24.54 -0.10 20.71
CA TRP A 509 24.57 -1.49 20.27
C TRP A 509 25.49 -1.65 19.07
N VAL A 510 26.12 -2.82 18.95
CA VAL A 510 26.96 -3.20 17.81
C VAL A 510 26.39 -4.48 17.18
N PRO A 511 25.68 -4.42 16.04
CA PRO A 511 25.23 -5.62 15.34
C PRO A 511 26.44 -6.41 14.82
N THR A 512 26.47 -7.72 15.05
CA THR A 512 27.63 -8.56 14.71
C THR A 512 27.51 -9.27 13.36
N ALA A 513 26.29 -9.44 12.84
CA ALA A 513 26.01 -10.12 11.59
C ALA A 513 25.13 -9.26 10.66
N THR A 514 25.27 -9.47 9.35
CA THR A 514 24.39 -8.86 8.35
C THR A 514 23.05 -9.58 8.29
N GLY A 515 22.02 -8.91 7.75
CA GLY A 515 20.68 -9.47 7.57
C GLY A 515 19.62 -8.73 8.37
N ASN A 516 18.42 -9.29 8.41
CA ASN A 516 17.26 -8.65 9.01
C ASN A 516 17.17 -8.98 10.51
N TYR A 517 16.98 -7.94 11.32
CA TYR A 517 16.72 -8.05 12.75
C TYR A 517 15.32 -7.51 13.04
N LEU A 518 14.63 -8.10 14.02
CA LEU A 518 13.43 -7.51 14.58
C LEU A 518 13.84 -6.68 15.80
N LEU A 519 13.81 -5.35 15.70
CA LEU A 519 14.04 -4.45 16.82
C LEU A 519 12.73 -4.27 17.58
N ARG A 520 12.78 -4.47 18.90
CA ARG A 520 11.64 -4.35 19.81
C ARG A 520 11.97 -3.37 20.94
N ALA A 521 11.05 -2.45 21.21
CA ALA A 521 11.06 -1.60 22.39
C ALA A 521 9.82 -1.89 23.24
N ILE A 522 10.00 -2.03 24.54
CA ILE A 522 8.93 -2.31 25.50
C ILE A 522 8.91 -1.15 26.49
N ILE A 523 7.88 -0.32 26.39
CA ILE A 523 7.61 0.79 27.30
C ILE A 523 7.15 0.21 28.63
N ASP A 524 7.60 0.84 29.71
CA ASP A 524 7.35 0.47 31.10
C ASP A 524 7.29 -1.05 31.35
N PRO A 525 8.39 -1.79 31.10
CA PRO A 525 8.39 -3.25 31.08
C PRO A 525 8.07 -3.91 32.44
N ASN A 526 8.01 -3.12 33.51
CA ASN A 526 7.67 -3.59 34.85
C ASN A 526 6.27 -3.13 35.29
N ASN A 527 5.53 -2.41 34.44
CA ASN A 527 4.21 -1.86 34.72
C ASN A 527 4.17 -1.07 36.04
N ASN A 528 5.01 -0.04 36.12
CA ASN A 528 5.08 0.90 37.24
C ASN A 528 4.12 2.09 37.06
N VAL A 529 3.84 2.49 35.82
CA VAL A 529 2.86 3.50 35.44
C VAL A 529 1.54 2.76 35.24
N VAL A 530 0.48 3.25 35.89
CA VAL A 530 -0.83 2.61 35.79
C VAL A 530 -1.55 3.11 34.55
N GLU A 531 -1.76 2.21 33.60
CA GLU A 531 -2.39 2.51 32.33
C GLU A 531 -3.65 1.67 32.13
N ASN A 532 -4.60 2.17 31.35
CA ASN A 532 -5.81 1.41 30.99
C ASN A 532 -5.59 0.49 29.78
N ASP A 533 -4.66 0.83 28.89
CA ASP A 533 -4.30 0.06 27.70
C ASP A 533 -2.81 -0.27 27.73
N GLU A 534 -2.50 -1.54 27.98
CA GLU A 534 -1.12 -2.06 28.01
C GLU A 534 -0.71 -2.68 26.66
N THR A 535 -1.62 -2.73 25.70
CA THR A 535 -1.41 -3.46 24.44
C THR A 535 -0.58 -2.66 23.44
N ASN A 536 -0.46 -1.36 23.66
CA ASN A 536 0.27 -0.40 22.84
C ASN A 536 1.71 -0.11 23.36
N ASN A 537 2.14 -0.79 24.43
CA ASN A 537 3.46 -0.63 25.07
C ASN A 537 4.61 -1.39 24.38
N VAL A 538 4.31 -2.26 23.41
CA VAL A 538 5.32 -3.02 22.65
C VAL A 538 5.40 -2.53 21.21
N ILE A 539 6.55 -1.96 20.85
CA ILE A 539 6.80 -1.40 19.52
C ILE A 539 7.87 -2.22 18.83
N GLU A 540 7.58 -2.65 17.60
CA GLU A 540 8.49 -3.46 16.80
C GLU A 540 8.74 -2.84 15.43
N ARG A 541 9.96 -3.04 14.93
CA ARG A 541 10.34 -2.65 13.57
C ARG A 541 11.43 -3.59 13.05
N THR A 542 11.25 -4.08 11.83
CA THR A 542 12.31 -4.81 11.11
C THR A 542 13.36 -3.82 10.62
N ILE A 543 14.62 -4.15 10.84
CA ILE A 543 15.79 -3.35 10.41
C ILE A 543 16.76 -4.23 9.63
N SER A 544 17.38 -3.68 8.58
CA SER A 544 18.36 -4.40 7.78
C SER A 544 19.78 -3.96 8.13
N VAL A 545 20.60 -4.90 8.59
CA VAL A 545 22.03 -4.65 8.84
C VAL A 545 22.83 -5.01 7.59
N LEU A 546 23.38 -3.97 6.96
CA LEU A 546 24.19 -4.10 5.74
C LEU A 546 25.63 -4.53 6.06
N PRO A 547 26.38 -5.03 5.05
CA PRO A 547 27.82 -5.18 5.16
C PRO A 547 28.51 -3.84 5.47
N ALA A 548 29.75 -3.91 5.96
CA ALA A 548 30.61 -2.74 6.06
C ALA A 548 30.78 -2.09 4.67
N ALA A 549 30.65 -0.76 4.58
CA ALA A 549 30.93 0.00 3.37
C ALA A 549 32.16 0.88 3.54
N ALA A 550 32.75 1.26 2.41
CA ALA A 550 33.85 2.22 2.36
C ALA A 550 33.38 3.64 2.74
N ASP A 551 32.17 4.03 2.31
CA ASP A 551 31.57 5.30 2.69
C ASP A 551 30.63 5.13 3.89
N THR A 552 30.89 5.92 4.93
CA THR A 552 30.16 5.90 6.20
C THR A 552 29.63 7.29 6.58
N THR A 553 29.80 8.26 5.70
CA THR A 553 29.45 9.66 5.91
C THR A 553 28.03 9.90 5.42
N PRO A 554 27.08 10.24 6.29
CA PRO A 554 25.73 10.56 5.84
C PRO A 554 25.66 11.88 5.08
N PRO A 555 24.76 12.00 4.09
CA PRO A 555 24.50 13.27 3.42
C PRO A 555 23.93 14.30 4.42
N GLN A 556 24.05 15.57 4.07
CA GLN A 556 23.52 16.70 4.83
C GLN A 556 22.52 17.49 3.99
N ILE A 557 21.34 17.73 4.55
CA ILE A 557 20.32 18.58 3.93
C ILE A 557 20.63 20.01 4.34
N THR A 558 20.88 20.89 3.36
CA THR A 558 21.28 22.28 3.59
C THR A 558 20.13 23.25 3.45
N SER A 559 19.10 22.90 2.68
CA SER A 559 17.85 23.68 2.60
C SER A 559 16.66 22.79 2.25
N PHE A 560 15.50 23.15 2.79
CA PHE A 560 14.22 22.58 2.40
C PHE A 560 13.13 23.64 2.51
N THR A 561 12.33 23.79 1.46
CA THR A 561 11.21 24.73 1.42
C THR A 561 9.98 24.07 0.81
N ALA A 562 8.81 24.35 1.37
CA ALA A 562 7.51 23.96 0.83
C ALA A 562 6.69 25.22 0.57
N THR A 563 6.17 25.39 -0.64
CA THR A 563 5.33 26.54 -1.02
C THR A 563 4.04 26.09 -1.65
N LEU A 564 2.92 26.70 -1.27
CA LEU A 564 1.61 26.44 -1.85
C LEU A 564 1.15 27.65 -2.68
N PRO A 565 0.82 27.49 -3.96
CA PRO A 565 0.16 28.54 -4.73
C PRO A 565 -1.25 28.81 -4.17
N PRO A 566 -1.75 30.06 -4.26
CA PRO A 566 -3.16 30.35 -3.99
C PRO A 566 -4.07 29.44 -4.82
N ASP A 567 -5.16 28.95 -4.21
CA ASP A 567 -6.20 28.13 -4.85
C ASP A 567 -5.74 26.78 -5.46
N SER A 568 -4.57 26.27 -5.06
CA SER A 568 -4.06 24.96 -5.47
C SER A 568 -3.84 24.05 -4.26
N PRO A 569 -4.26 22.77 -4.31
CA PRO A 569 -3.83 21.77 -3.33
C PRO A 569 -2.43 21.20 -3.64
N ILE A 570 -1.78 21.60 -4.75
CA ILE A 570 -0.46 21.10 -5.13
C ILE A 570 0.62 22.07 -4.64
N ALA A 571 1.37 21.65 -3.63
CA ALA A 571 2.57 22.30 -3.14
C ALA A 571 3.80 21.98 -4.01
N THR A 572 4.74 22.92 -4.01
CA THR A 572 6.08 22.77 -4.60
C THR A 572 7.08 22.58 -3.47
N LEU A 573 7.77 21.44 -3.47
CA LEU A 573 8.79 21.06 -2.50
C LEU A 573 10.19 21.19 -3.13
N SER A 574 11.06 22.01 -2.54
CA SER A 574 12.44 22.21 -3.03
C SER A 574 13.43 21.82 -1.95
N VAL A 575 14.37 20.94 -2.27
CA VAL A 575 15.38 20.42 -1.35
C VAL A 575 16.78 20.61 -1.94
N THR A 576 17.73 21.02 -1.10
CA THR A 576 19.17 20.98 -1.42
C THR A 576 19.86 20.12 -0.40
N ALA A 577 20.58 19.10 -0.87
CA ALA A 577 21.41 18.25 -0.05
C ALA A 577 22.82 18.14 -0.65
N THR A 578 23.80 17.96 0.23
CA THR A 578 25.22 17.82 -0.11
C THR A 578 25.76 16.59 0.57
N ASP A 579 26.68 15.92 -0.11
CA ASP A 579 27.42 14.82 0.47
C ASP A 579 28.91 14.96 0.12
N VAL A 580 29.79 14.58 1.05
CA VAL A 580 31.25 14.63 0.87
C VAL A 580 31.78 13.28 0.36
N GLY A 581 30.97 12.22 0.45
CA GLY A 581 31.26 10.86 0.01
C GLY A 581 30.69 10.55 -1.37
N ALA A 582 29.83 9.53 -1.44
CA ALA A 582 29.31 8.94 -2.66
C ALA A 582 28.27 9.81 -3.42
N GLY A 583 27.89 10.97 -2.88
CA GLY A 583 26.89 11.85 -3.47
C GLY A 583 25.47 11.50 -3.03
N VAL A 584 24.57 12.48 -3.07
CA VAL A 584 23.16 12.30 -2.71
C VAL A 584 22.43 11.54 -3.82
N ASN A 585 21.70 10.48 -3.45
CA ASN A 585 21.03 9.58 -4.38
C ASN A 585 19.50 9.72 -4.34
N ALA A 586 18.92 9.81 -3.13
CA ALA A 586 17.47 9.78 -2.97
C ALA A 586 16.99 10.70 -1.85
N VAL A 587 15.71 11.05 -1.90
CA VAL A 587 15.00 11.80 -0.86
C VAL A 587 13.65 11.15 -0.50
N LEU A 588 13.24 11.28 0.75
CA LEU A 588 11.95 10.79 1.24
C LEU A 588 11.22 11.94 1.95
N PHE A 589 9.96 12.16 1.60
CA PHE A 589 9.12 13.21 2.16
C PHE A 589 8.06 12.64 3.10
N ILE A 590 7.81 13.34 4.20
CA ILE A 590 6.74 13.03 5.15
C ILE A 590 5.96 14.31 5.43
N GLU A 591 4.64 14.25 5.26
CA GLU A 591 3.69 15.30 5.65
C GLU A 591 3.04 14.92 6.98
N TYR A 592 3.06 15.85 7.93
CA TYR A 592 2.43 15.72 9.22
C TYR A 592 1.33 16.76 9.41
N GLU A 593 0.25 16.33 10.05
CA GLU A 593 -0.76 17.20 10.63
C GLU A 593 -0.79 17.05 12.15
N PHE A 594 -1.10 18.13 12.86
CA PHE A 594 -1.38 18.02 14.28
C PHE A 594 -2.85 17.64 14.48
N SER A 595 -3.10 16.52 15.15
CA SER A 595 -4.43 16.12 15.58
C SER A 595 -4.77 16.81 16.91
N PRO A 596 -5.74 17.76 16.95
CA PRO A 596 -6.10 18.43 18.20
C PRO A 596 -6.71 17.48 19.23
N SER A 597 -7.46 16.47 18.76
CA SER A 597 -8.09 15.46 19.60
C SER A 597 -7.08 14.49 20.19
N ALA A 598 -6.07 14.04 19.44
CA ALA A 598 -5.02 13.16 19.96
C ALA A 598 -3.89 13.92 20.66
N ARG A 599 -3.82 15.26 20.50
CA ARG A 599 -2.70 16.12 20.92
C ARG A 599 -1.34 15.63 20.40
N GLN A 600 -1.32 15.14 19.16
CA GLN A 600 -0.16 14.48 18.56
C GLN A 600 0.03 14.90 17.10
N TRP A 601 1.28 14.87 16.66
CA TRP A 601 1.62 14.97 15.24
C TRP A 601 1.45 13.61 14.59
N ILE A 602 0.64 13.56 13.54
CA ILE A 602 0.33 12.35 12.78
C ILE A 602 0.94 12.50 11.40
N ALA A 603 1.74 11.52 10.98
CA ALA A 603 2.15 11.41 9.59
C ALA A 603 0.92 11.05 8.75
N VAL A 604 0.42 12.01 7.97
CA VAL A 604 -0.78 11.82 7.14
C VAL A 604 -0.42 11.30 5.75
N ARG A 605 0.83 11.50 5.31
CA ARG A 605 1.34 11.03 4.03
C ARG A 605 2.86 10.90 4.06
N GLN A 606 3.37 9.85 3.41
CA GLN A 606 4.80 9.62 3.24
C GLN A 606 5.06 9.14 1.80
N SER A 607 6.15 9.58 1.18
CA SER A 607 6.60 9.02 -0.10
C SER A 607 7.45 7.77 0.08
N GLU A 608 7.62 7.01 -0.99
CA GLU A 608 8.79 6.14 -1.12
C GLU A 608 10.07 6.99 -1.22
N TRP A 609 11.24 6.33 -1.26
CA TRP A 609 12.47 7.02 -1.65
C TRP A 609 12.39 7.42 -3.13
N LEU A 610 12.42 8.72 -3.38
CA LEU A 610 12.41 9.31 -4.72
C LEU A 610 13.85 9.66 -5.13
N ASP A 611 14.15 9.57 -6.43
CA ASP A 611 15.45 10.02 -6.94
C ASP A 611 15.71 11.48 -6.57
N TYR A 612 16.93 11.75 -6.12
CA TYR A 612 17.35 13.11 -5.79
C TYR A 612 17.54 13.93 -7.06
N GLN A 613 16.84 15.06 -7.14
CA GLN A 613 16.96 16.03 -8.22
C GLN A 613 16.99 17.46 -7.66
N THR A 614 17.63 18.36 -8.39
CA THR A 614 17.64 19.80 -8.06
C THR A 614 16.33 20.50 -8.44
N ALA A 615 15.51 19.87 -9.28
CA ALA A 615 14.18 20.36 -9.61
C ALA A 615 13.20 20.12 -8.46
N ALA A 616 12.20 20.98 -8.34
CA ALA A 616 11.19 20.85 -7.31
C ALA A 616 10.25 19.66 -7.55
N TYR A 617 9.71 19.11 -6.46
CA TYR A 617 8.73 18.04 -6.46
C TYR A 617 7.32 18.63 -6.28
N ASN A 618 6.34 18.02 -6.95
CA ASN A 618 4.94 18.34 -6.74
C ASN A 618 4.37 17.45 -5.64
N TRP A 619 3.67 18.05 -4.68
CA TRP A 619 3.06 17.35 -3.57
C TRP A 619 1.63 17.82 -3.39
N GLU A 620 0.66 16.93 -3.56
CA GLU A 620 -0.73 17.23 -3.23
C GLU A 620 -0.89 17.20 -1.69
N VAL A 621 -1.13 18.36 -1.10
CA VAL A 621 -1.29 18.50 0.35
C VAL A 621 -2.61 17.87 0.78
N SER A 622 -2.62 17.34 1.98
CA SER A 622 -3.84 16.91 2.66
C SER A 622 -4.90 18.02 2.68
N SER A 623 -6.15 17.65 2.40
CA SER A 623 -7.26 18.58 2.16
C SER A 623 -7.76 19.33 3.39
N THR A 624 -7.35 18.94 4.59
CA THR A 624 -7.71 19.61 5.84
C THR A 624 -7.08 21.01 5.87
N PRO A 625 -7.82 22.11 6.09
CA PRO A 625 -7.21 23.42 6.28
C PRO A 625 -6.29 23.43 7.51
N GLY A 626 -5.29 24.31 7.52
CA GLY A 626 -4.37 24.47 8.65
C GLY A 626 -2.91 24.27 8.29
N MET A 627 -2.08 24.26 9.32
CA MET A 627 -0.65 24.02 9.25
C MET A 627 -0.33 22.58 8.83
N LYS A 628 0.57 22.43 7.86
CA LYS A 628 1.25 21.21 7.44
C LYS A 628 2.71 21.29 7.83
N TYR A 629 3.23 20.25 8.46
CA TYR A 629 4.65 20.13 8.73
C TYR A 629 5.25 19.12 7.77
N PHE A 630 6.33 19.48 7.10
CA PHE A 630 7.04 18.61 6.19
C PHE A 630 8.40 18.25 6.76
N GLN A 631 8.77 16.97 6.62
CA GLN A 631 10.13 16.50 6.75
C GLN A 631 10.62 15.98 5.41
N VAL A 632 11.88 16.24 5.09
CA VAL A 632 12.60 15.55 4.02
C VAL A 632 13.84 14.88 4.60
N TRP A 633 14.06 13.64 4.21
CA TRP A 633 15.27 12.89 4.50
C TRP A 633 16.05 12.67 3.21
N ALA A 634 17.37 12.62 3.29
CA ALA A 634 18.24 12.39 2.14
C ALA A 634 19.07 11.13 2.40
N ALA A 635 19.29 10.35 1.35
CA ALA A 635 20.17 9.20 1.35
C ALA A 635 21.24 9.35 0.27
N ASP A 636 22.45 8.89 0.56
CA ASP A 636 23.53 8.80 -0.42
C ASP A 636 23.48 7.49 -1.22
N VAL A 637 24.35 7.38 -2.22
CA VAL A 637 24.53 6.19 -3.07
C VAL A 637 24.92 4.94 -2.25
N ALA A 638 25.61 5.12 -1.12
CA ALA A 638 26.02 4.05 -0.22
C ALA A 638 24.92 3.62 0.77
N GLY A 639 23.74 4.24 0.69
CA GLY A 639 22.60 4.01 1.56
C GLY A 639 22.72 4.65 2.94
N ASN A 640 23.67 5.57 3.18
CA ASN A 640 23.72 6.34 4.41
C ASN A 640 22.59 7.39 4.41
N ILE A 641 21.78 7.40 5.46
CA ILE A 641 20.67 8.34 5.63
C ILE A 641 21.14 9.53 6.48
N ALA A 642 20.76 10.74 6.07
CA ALA A 642 21.02 11.99 6.79
C ALA A 642 20.68 11.85 8.28
N ARG A 643 21.49 12.46 9.16
CA ARG A 643 21.30 12.37 10.62
C ARG A 643 20.11 13.18 11.15
N ALA A 644 19.65 14.15 10.37
CA ALA A 644 18.52 15.00 10.70
C ALA A 644 17.75 15.35 9.41
N PRO A 645 16.42 15.52 9.50
CA PRO A 645 15.62 15.90 8.35
C PRO A 645 15.76 17.40 8.04
N GLY A 646 15.53 17.76 6.78
CA GLY A 646 15.10 19.11 6.43
C GLY A 646 13.65 19.30 6.86
N GLN A 647 13.30 20.48 7.38
CA GLN A 647 11.95 20.76 7.89
C GLN A 647 11.36 22.01 7.24
N ALA A 648 10.07 21.97 6.91
CA ALA A 648 9.34 23.11 6.39
C ALA A 648 7.92 23.15 6.96
N VAL A 649 7.38 24.35 7.13
CA VAL A 649 5.98 24.58 7.53
C VAL A 649 5.25 25.23 6.36
N LEU A 650 4.05 24.73 6.08
CA LEU A 650 3.17 25.25 5.04
C LEU A 650 1.78 25.44 5.62
N ASN A 651 1.19 26.63 5.49
CA ASN A 651 -0.17 26.89 5.95
C ASN A 651 -1.15 26.75 4.78
N TYR A 652 -2.07 25.80 4.87
CA TYR A 652 -3.18 25.68 3.92
C TYR A 652 -4.38 26.47 4.43
N VAL A 653 -4.50 27.73 3.98
CA VAL A 653 -5.59 28.63 4.35
C VAL A 653 -6.66 28.60 3.27
N THR A 654 -7.86 28.16 3.61
CA THR A 654 -9.02 28.19 2.71
C THR A 654 -9.83 29.48 2.95
N PRO A 655 -10.48 30.05 1.91
CA PRO A 655 -11.30 31.26 2.07
C PRO A 655 -12.43 31.11 3.07
N THR A 656 -12.97 29.90 3.19
CA THR A 656 -13.97 29.50 4.18
C THR A 656 -13.50 28.24 4.92
N ASP A 657 -13.83 28.16 6.20
CA ASP A 657 -13.54 27.02 7.07
C ASP A 657 -14.68 26.80 8.05
N SER A 658 -14.72 25.63 8.68
CA SER A 658 -15.73 25.23 9.65
C SER A 658 -15.08 24.49 10.81
N LEU A 659 -15.50 24.82 12.02
CA LEU A 659 -15.06 24.16 13.26
C LEU A 659 -16.28 23.75 14.08
N LEU A 660 -16.21 22.60 14.73
CA LEU A 660 -17.21 22.20 15.72
C LEU A 660 -16.91 22.87 17.06
N ALA A 661 -17.91 22.89 17.95
CA ALA A 661 -17.72 23.38 19.31
C ALA A 661 -16.55 22.66 20.01
N GLY A 662 -15.58 23.44 20.51
CA GLY A 662 -14.35 22.97 21.15
C GLY A 662 -13.20 22.64 20.20
N GLN A 663 -13.40 22.73 18.88
CA GLN A 663 -12.34 22.47 17.90
C GLN A 663 -11.49 23.69 17.63
N ILE A 664 -10.26 23.41 17.19
CA ILE A 664 -9.30 24.43 16.82
C ILE A 664 -8.72 24.22 15.43
N ARG A 665 -8.37 25.34 14.78
CA ARG A 665 -7.53 25.40 13.60
C ARG A 665 -6.20 26.04 13.95
N LEU A 666 -5.09 25.47 13.48
CA LEU A 666 -3.74 25.94 13.79
C LEU A 666 -3.02 26.44 12.54
N TYR A 667 -2.30 27.56 12.70
CA TYR A 667 -1.36 28.09 11.71
C TYR A 667 -0.08 28.54 12.39
N ARG A 668 1.05 28.52 11.67
CA ARG A 668 2.33 29.05 12.17
C ARG A 668 3.06 29.89 11.15
N TYR A 669 3.54 31.05 11.57
CA TYR A 669 4.31 31.97 10.74
C TYR A 669 5.61 32.34 11.44
N ARG A 670 6.69 32.44 10.67
CA ARG A 670 7.92 33.07 11.13
C ARG A 670 7.88 34.53 10.71
N LEU A 671 8.01 35.42 11.69
CA LEU A 671 8.02 36.86 11.49
C LEU A 671 9.42 37.40 11.82
N ALA A 672 9.96 38.24 10.96
CA ALA A 672 11.15 39.03 11.25
C ALA A 672 10.79 40.24 12.12
N ALA A 673 11.78 40.79 12.82
CA ALA A 673 11.60 42.01 13.62
C ALA A 673 10.97 43.15 12.79
N GLY A 674 9.83 43.67 13.27
CA GLY A 674 9.07 44.74 12.64
C GLY A 674 8.00 44.30 11.65
N GLU A 675 7.95 43.03 11.23
CA GLU A 675 6.83 42.51 10.41
C GLU A 675 5.53 42.47 11.21
N GLN A 676 4.41 42.69 10.51
CA GLN A 676 3.07 42.67 11.07
C GLN A 676 2.29 41.50 10.48
N ILE A 677 1.56 40.78 11.33
CA ILE A 677 0.59 39.77 10.90
C ILE A 677 -0.82 40.23 11.28
N THR A 678 -1.74 40.12 10.32
CA THR A 678 -3.17 40.38 10.50
C THR A 678 -3.93 39.08 10.31
N VAL A 679 -4.78 38.75 11.27
CA VAL A 679 -5.66 37.58 11.25
C VAL A 679 -7.09 38.09 11.36
N HIS A 680 -7.96 37.66 10.44
CA HIS A 680 -9.34 38.13 10.38
C HIS A 680 -10.28 36.96 10.14
N THR A 681 -11.35 36.86 10.94
CA THR A 681 -12.43 35.87 10.77
C THR A 681 -13.77 36.56 10.66
N THR A 682 -14.56 36.17 9.66
CA THR A 682 -15.95 36.63 9.47
C THR A 682 -16.89 35.45 9.65
N PRO A 683 -17.52 35.30 10.83
CA PRO A 683 -18.46 34.22 11.06
C PRO A 683 -19.67 34.36 10.13
N THR A 684 -19.99 33.29 9.42
CA THR A 684 -21.27 33.12 8.72
C THR A 684 -22.28 32.47 9.67
N SER A 685 -21.81 31.60 10.56
CA SER A 685 -22.56 31.01 11.67
C SER A 685 -21.64 30.71 12.85
N GLY A 686 -22.20 30.59 14.05
CA GLY A 686 -21.45 30.25 15.26
C GLY A 686 -20.57 31.38 15.81
N ASP A 687 -19.49 30.98 16.49
CA ASP A 687 -18.67 31.86 17.32
C ASP A 687 -17.18 31.41 17.31
N PRO A 688 -16.41 31.75 16.26
CA PRO A 688 -14.98 31.48 16.15
C PRO A 688 -14.15 32.62 16.74
N ASP A 689 -13.27 32.29 17.68
CA ASP A 689 -12.38 33.23 18.34
C ASP A 689 -10.92 33.01 17.92
N ILE A 690 -10.12 34.08 17.90
CA ILE A 690 -8.71 34.05 17.49
C ILE A 690 -7.80 34.22 18.70
N TYR A 691 -6.77 33.39 18.79
CA TYR A 691 -5.70 33.49 19.78
C TYR A 691 -4.35 33.39 19.07
N LEU A 692 -3.39 34.22 19.46
CA LEU A 692 -2.04 34.23 18.91
C LEU A 692 -1.02 34.11 20.03
N TRP A 693 -0.21 33.06 20.00
CA TRP A 693 0.97 32.91 20.85
C TRP A 693 2.23 33.18 20.05
N ASP A 694 3.27 33.65 20.72
CA ASP A 694 4.61 33.69 20.19
C ASP A 694 5.53 32.75 20.98
N THR A 695 6.69 32.38 20.44
CA THR A 695 7.60 31.43 21.10
C THR A 695 8.17 31.92 22.43
N ASN A 696 7.99 33.19 22.80
CA ASN A 696 8.55 33.79 24.00
C ASN A 696 7.50 34.00 25.11
N SER A 697 6.23 33.74 24.82
CA SER A 697 5.11 34.08 25.71
C SER A 697 4.43 32.82 26.24
N ALA A 698 4.23 32.78 27.57
CA ALA A 698 3.47 31.71 28.22
C ALA A 698 1.95 31.83 27.96
N TYR A 699 1.46 33.06 27.75
CA TYR A 699 0.07 33.40 27.48
C TYR A 699 -0.09 33.93 26.04
N PRO A 700 -1.31 34.03 25.49
CA PRO A 700 -1.54 34.66 24.20
C PRO A 700 -0.90 36.05 24.15
N ALA A 701 -0.08 36.29 23.13
CA ALA A 701 0.47 37.61 22.81
C ALA A 701 -0.63 38.55 22.29
N ALA A 702 -1.66 38.01 21.64
CA ALA A 702 -2.89 38.71 21.27
C ALA A 702 -4.08 37.74 21.20
N SER A 703 -5.30 38.25 21.37
CA SER A 703 -6.54 37.47 21.28
C SER A 703 -7.72 38.36 20.87
N SER A 704 -8.66 37.82 20.10
CA SER A 704 -9.98 38.42 19.83
C SER A 704 -11.04 37.35 20.07
N TYR A 705 -11.95 37.60 21.01
CA TYR A 705 -12.96 36.63 21.44
C TYR A 705 -14.35 37.28 21.62
N ASN A 706 -14.80 38.01 20.61
CA ASN A 706 -16.08 38.71 20.65
C ASN A 706 -17.27 37.73 20.76
N ALA A 707 -18.49 38.21 21.00
CA ALA A 707 -19.64 37.33 21.23
C ALA A 707 -20.42 37.02 19.95
N GLY A 708 -20.62 35.73 19.66
CA GLY A 708 -21.48 35.28 18.56
C GLY A 708 -20.87 35.54 17.18
N ALA A 709 -21.71 35.86 16.19
CA ALA A 709 -21.27 36.02 14.81
C ALA A 709 -20.59 37.38 14.50
N THR A 710 -19.92 37.98 15.49
CA THR A 710 -19.15 39.21 15.32
C THR A 710 -17.82 38.92 14.61
N VAL A 711 -17.31 39.89 13.85
CA VAL A 711 -15.98 39.78 13.25
C VAL A 711 -14.92 39.81 14.36
N ASP A 712 -13.94 38.92 14.24
CA ASP A 712 -12.77 38.88 15.11
C ASP A 712 -11.51 39.20 14.29
N GLU A 713 -10.64 40.03 14.86
CA GLU A 713 -9.43 40.51 14.19
C GLU A 713 -8.28 40.68 15.18
N ILE A 714 -7.10 40.22 14.79
CA ILE A 714 -5.83 40.48 15.50
C ILE A 714 -4.86 41.16 14.55
N ASN A 715 -4.19 42.19 15.04
CA ASN A 715 -3.02 42.80 14.42
C ASN A 715 -1.84 42.70 15.38
N TYR A 716 -0.81 41.92 15.01
CA TYR A 716 0.36 41.68 15.85
C TYR A 716 1.64 42.10 15.13
N THR A 717 2.49 42.87 15.79
CA THR A 717 3.80 43.28 15.25
C THR A 717 4.92 42.61 16.02
N ALA A 718 5.78 41.88 15.32
CA ALA A 718 6.89 41.18 15.92
C ALA A 718 7.96 42.16 16.42
N ALA A 719 8.21 42.20 17.73
CA ALA A 719 9.25 43.06 18.29
C ALA A 719 10.68 42.57 17.96
N GLN A 720 10.81 41.29 17.64
CA GLN A 720 12.03 40.58 17.27
C GLN A 720 11.68 39.40 16.37
N ASP A 721 12.67 38.75 15.78
CA ASP A 721 12.47 37.50 15.05
C ASP A 721 11.79 36.46 15.95
N VAL A 722 10.62 35.99 15.52
CA VAL A 722 9.77 35.13 16.35
C VAL A 722 8.92 34.21 15.49
N THR A 723 8.60 33.03 16.01
CA THR A 723 7.54 32.18 15.44
C THR A 723 6.26 32.46 16.20
N VAL A 724 5.20 32.81 15.47
CA VAL A 724 3.86 32.94 16.00
C VAL A 724 3.02 31.73 15.65
N GLN A 725 2.15 31.34 16.57
CA GLN A 725 1.12 30.34 16.36
C GLN A 725 -0.24 30.99 16.51
N ILE A 726 -1.07 30.82 15.49
CA ILE A 726 -2.45 31.27 15.47
C ILE A 726 -3.33 30.06 15.74
N VAL A 727 -4.30 30.23 16.63
CA VAL A 727 -5.33 29.27 16.95
C VAL A 727 -6.68 29.95 16.72
N ILE A 728 -7.49 29.39 15.82
CA ILE A 728 -8.90 29.76 15.71
C ILE A 728 -9.69 28.70 16.48
N HIS A 729 -10.49 29.10 17.46
CA HIS A 729 -11.24 28.22 18.34
C HIS A 729 -12.74 28.42 18.18
N GLY A 730 -13.47 27.37 17.80
CA GLY A 730 -14.93 27.42 17.72
C GLY A 730 -15.55 27.17 19.09
N TYR A 731 -16.11 28.18 19.76
CA TYR A 731 -16.85 27.97 21.02
C TYR A 731 -18.22 27.35 20.79
N THR A 732 -18.75 27.49 19.58
CA THR A 732 -19.89 26.76 19.06
C THR A 732 -19.52 26.18 17.70
N ASP A 733 -20.34 25.27 17.17
CA ASP A 733 -20.28 24.92 15.76
C ASP A 733 -20.33 26.21 14.92
N THR A 734 -19.32 26.40 14.07
CA THR A 734 -19.08 27.66 13.38
C THR A 734 -18.62 27.42 11.95
N GLU A 735 -19.14 28.25 11.04
CA GLU A 735 -18.63 28.43 9.69
C GLU A 735 -18.18 29.88 9.53
N PHE A 736 -16.99 30.10 8.99
CA PHE A 736 -16.43 31.44 8.89
C PHE A 736 -15.55 31.59 7.65
N ALA A 737 -15.52 32.80 7.11
CA ALA A 737 -14.49 33.20 6.17
C ALA A 737 -13.24 33.65 6.94
N GLN A 738 -12.05 33.41 6.41
CA GLN A 738 -10.80 33.78 7.08
C GLN A 738 -9.77 34.37 6.11
N SER A 739 -8.93 35.26 6.63
CA SER A 739 -7.70 35.70 5.98
C SER A 739 -6.56 35.84 6.99
N ILE A 740 -5.36 35.52 6.55
CA ILE A 740 -4.12 35.68 7.32
C ILE A 740 -3.08 36.32 6.41
N GLU A 741 -2.64 37.51 6.76
CA GLU A 741 -1.76 38.33 5.93
C GLU A 741 -0.52 38.76 6.73
N VAL A 742 0.66 38.62 6.12
CA VAL A 742 1.92 39.12 6.69
C VAL A 742 2.40 40.31 5.86
N ALA A 743 2.59 41.45 6.51
CA ALA A 743 3.07 42.68 5.93
C ALA A 743 4.50 42.99 6.37
N ALA A 744 5.29 43.54 5.44
CA ALA A 744 6.67 43.95 5.70
C ALA A 744 6.75 45.12 6.70
N ALA A 745 7.89 45.24 7.38
CA ALA A 745 8.13 46.27 8.38
C ALA A 745 7.89 47.69 7.84
N GLY A 746 7.07 48.48 8.55
CA GLY A 746 6.77 49.88 8.22
C GLY A 746 5.60 50.09 7.25
N ALA A 747 4.86 49.03 6.88
CA ALA A 747 3.56 49.17 6.22
C ALA A 747 2.56 49.97 7.10
N ALA A 748 1.66 50.74 6.48
CA ALA A 748 0.68 51.54 7.22
C ALA A 748 -0.26 50.65 8.03
N SER A 749 -0.10 50.66 9.36
CA SER A 749 -0.96 49.90 10.27
C SER A 749 -2.38 50.46 10.24
N ALA A 750 -3.37 49.58 10.08
CA ALA A 750 -4.69 49.87 10.64
C ALA A 750 -4.54 49.80 12.16
N THR A 751 -4.49 50.95 12.82
CA THR A 751 -4.48 51.00 14.29
C THR A 751 -5.87 50.63 14.81
N ARG A 752 -5.97 49.49 15.50
CA ARG A 752 -7.05 49.29 16.47
C ARG A 752 -6.52 48.47 17.66
N SER A 753 -6.48 49.12 18.81
CA SER A 753 -6.13 48.54 20.10
C SER A 753 -7.30 47.74 20.69
N GLU A 754 -6.99 46.59 21.27
CA GLU A 754 -7.56 45.91 22.45
C GLU A 754 -8.98 46.30 22.93
N PRO A 755 -9.72 45.29 23.42
CA PRO A 755 -9.79 45.25 24.88
C PRO A 755 -9.34 43.90 25.46
N ARG A 756 -8.31 43.97 26.33
CA ARG A 756 -8.07 43.01 27.43
C ARG A 756 -9.19 43.01 28.48
N ASP A 757 -10.27 43.77 28.31
CA ASP A 757 -11.28 44.00 29.34
C ASP A 757 -12.72 43.98 28.79
N VAL A 758 -13.11 42.89 28.11
CA VAL A 758 -14.51 42.45 28.18
C VAL A 758 -14.51 41.04 28.73
N VAL A 759 -14.60 40.92 30.06
CA VAL A 759 -14.91 39.65 30.72
C VAL A 759 -16.30 39.24 30.26
N ILE A 760 -16.39 38.44 29.20
CA ILE A 760 -17.62 37.78 28.81
C ILE A 760 -17.78 36.60 29.78
N THR A 761 -18.65 36.75 30.78
CA THR A 761 -18.86 35.77 31.87
C THR A 761 -19.41 34.41 31.40
N SER A 762 -19.62 34.20 30.10
CA SER A 762 -20.11 32.96 29.50
C SER A 762 -19.06 32.15 28.74
N LYS A 763 -17.84 32.66 28.54
CA LYS A 763 -16.75 31.95 27.85
C LYS A 763 -15.54 31.81 28.78
N THR A 764 -14.84 30.67 28.69
CA THR A 764 -13.54 30.44 29.34
C THR A 764 -12.45 30.60 28.29
N PRO A 765 -11.63 31.67 28.31
CA PRO A 765 -10.57 31.90 27.33
C PRO A 765 -9.53 30.78 27.30
N LEU A 766 -8.85 30.62 26.16
CA LEU A 766 -7.67 29.77 26.07
C LEU A 766 -6.46 30.48 26.69
N ASP A 767 -6.04 30.02 27.87
CA ASP A 767 -4.88 30.58 28.57
C ASP A 767 -3.55 29.96 28.10
N ASP A 768 -3.59 28.72 27.58
CA ASP A 768 -2.43 27.98 27.11
C ASP A 768 -2.57 27.49 25.67
N ALA A 769 -1.45 27.43 24.95
CA ALA A 769 -1.42 26.87 23.60
C ALA A 769 -1.58 25.34 23.65
N ILE A 770 -2.58 24.81 22.93
CA ILE A 770 -2.83 23.37 22.81
C ILE A 770 -1.57 22.62 22.34
N VAL A 771 -0.84 23.19 21.38
CA VAL A 771 0.52 22.79 21.01
C VAL A 771 1.43 24.02 21.14
N PRO A 772 2.55 23.98 21.89
CA PRO A 772 3.46 25.11 21.98
C PRO A 772 4.02 25.47 20.62
N ALA A 773 4.24 26.76 20.36
CA ALA A 773 4.80 27.22 19.07
C ALA A 773 6.15 26.56 18.72
N ALA A 774 6.92 26.14 19.73
CA ALA A 774 8.19 25.42 19.57
C ALA A 774 8.05 23.91 19.32
N ASN A 775 6.89 23.31 19.61
CA ASN A 775 6.70 21.86 19.45
C ASN A 775 6.45 21.51 17.97
N SER A 776 7.30 20.67 17.40
CA SER A 776 7.22 20.16 16.03
C SER A 776 7.22 18.62 16.05
N PRO A 777 6.93 17.93 14.94
CA PRO A 777 7.17 16.49 14.86
C PRO A 777 8.64 16.16 15.18
N SER A 778 8.87 15.02 15.85
CA SER A 778 10.22 14.60 16.24
C SER A 778 11.13 14.46 15.01
N ASP A 779 12.38 14.89 15.15
CA ASP A 779 13.45 14.66 14.17
C ASP A 779 14.05 13.25 14.28
N LYS A 780 13.64 12.47 15.28
CA LYS A 780 13.99 11.07 15.44
C LYS A 780 12.93 10.20 14.79
N GLN A 781 13.34 9.49 13.72
CA GLN A 781 12.45 8.65 12.93
C GLN A 781 13.11 7.31 12.63
N GLY A 782 12.29 6.26 12.66
CA GLY A 782 12.58 4.96 12.10
C GLY A 782 12.15 4.91 10.64
N LEU A 783 13.11 5.12 9.73
CA LEU A 783 12.87 5.26 8.29
C LEU A 783 12.96 3.92 7.56
N PRO A 784 12.27 3.73 6.42
CA PRO A 784 12.56 2.58 5.57
C PRO A 784 14.02 2.59 5.10
N ASP A 785 14.57 1.41 4.83
CA ASP A 785 15.93 1.28 4.33
C ASP A 785 16.12 2.13 3.05
N ALA A 786 17.25 2.83 2.98
CA ALA A 786 17.56 3.65 1.82
C ALA A 786 17.98 2.78 0.61
N PRO A 787 17.64 3.18 -0.62
CA PRO A 787 18.11 2.52 -1.81
C PRO A 787 19.64 2.63 -1.87
N VAL A 788 20.29 1.47 -1.96
CA VAL A 788 21.75 1.38 -2.13
C VAL A 788 22.02 1.17 -3.60
N THR A 789 22.77 2.07 -4.24
CA THR A 789 23.19 1.87 -5.62
C THR A 789 24.26 0.78 -5.61
N ALA A 790 24.03 -0.31 -6.35
CA ALA A 790 25.00 -1.42 -6.40
C ALA A 790 26.39 -0.87 -6.77
N ASN A 791 27.40 -1.14 -5.94
CA ASN A 791 28.79 -0.73 -6.18
C ASN A 791 29.21 -1.05 -7.63
N THR A 792 29.39 -0.02 -8.45
CA THR A 792 29.73 -0.06 -9.88
C THR A 792 31.19 -0.44 -10.15
N SER A 793 31.80 -1.28 -9.31
CA SER A 793 33.18 -1.75 -9.49
C SER A 793 33.38 -3.23 -9.21
N ALA A 794 32.29 -3.99 -9.09
CA ALA A 794 32.33 -5.44 -9.13
C ALA A 794 31.64 -5.90 -10.40
N VAL A 795 32.39 -6.52 -11.31
CA VAL A 795 31.77 -7.33 -12.37
C VAL A 795 31.24 -8.57 -11.70
N TYR A 796 29.94 -8.56 -11.44
CA TYR A 796 29.20 -9.71 -10.95
C TYR A 796 29.19 -10.74 -12.08
N LEU A 797 29.77 -11.91 -11.85
CA LEU A 797 29.71 -13.03 -12.80
C LEU A 797 28.73 -14.10 -12.31
N PRO A 798 27.39 -13.90 -12.31
CA PRO A 798 26.50 -15.04 -12.18
C PRO A 798 26.77 -15.99 -13.34
N VAL A 799 27.27 -17.16 -12.99
CA VAL A 799 27.38 -18.29 -13.89
C VAL A 799 26.10 -19.08 -13.76
N THR A 800 25.17 -18.87 -14.69
CA THR A 800 23.95 -19.65 -14.76
C THR A 800 24.18 -20.79 -15.73
N ILE A 801 24.06 -22.02 -15.24
CA ILE A 801 24.01 -23.22 -16.07
C ILE A 801 22.53 -23.43 -16.40
N LYS A 802 22.18 -23.27 -17.67
CA LYS A 802 20.82 -23.43 -18.19
C LYS A 802 20.67 -24.71 -18.97
#